data_AF-A0A836EA76-F1
#
_entry.id   AF-A0A836EA76-F1
#
_cell.length_a   1.000
_cell.length_b   1.000
_cell.length_c   1.000
_cell.angle_alpha   90.00
_cell.angle_beta   90.00
_cell.angle_gamma   90.00
#
_symmetry.space_group_name_H-M   'P 1'
#
loop_
_entity.id
_entity.type
_entity.pdbx_description
1 polymer ?
#
loop_
_entity_poly.entity_id
_entity_poly.type
_entity_poly.pdbx_seq_one_letter_code
_entity_poly.pdbx_strand_id
1 'polypeptide(L)'
;MTAIGDVQALQTLTVYTSDVNSVDFAGDCILVTGSGDKRVRVWEWQPGNGYVEAYFSPLMGHKYGVTSVKVSPQSTMLASSSIDGTTLLWNLRTGTKIHTMVQVGGEAVRVCRFSPDSTLLATAGDNGQVCIWDLVHHTMRHIILTCRCFQKHEGAVQSLSFSPDSSWLITSCTLGVLKLFSTAELIDTCTSSNQDIAELVSIDDAHDMGVVCCDFSTFQEVTCIEPYTKLYQLVTCGNDHDVKLWQVTVSQNKCEAQPSTATVQLCRVMEKHSSALTCVRFSSNGLYIASCSLDKTTVIWEASSGKVVTIISGHNRYIACCAFSRDGSLLATGSNDKSVIAWDLTGNLTIDSELSKNIGTKWFVNDPEKSTKHEHDLMKNVETYANEVRLIQRLEEHNGAVNSVAFHGNNFLASASGDKLVRIWSVETEEEDGEEVIKIQEKSFSPLDAHTYSVNYVEFSPCGSMLASCSLDGTTLIWNTETGDQAKSSFVNSGTGIRVCRWSPDGTKIATAGDDEKTMLWDIETMDQLHVFEGHADAISAIAFTHDSRYLVTACNEGTWRLFDTLDEKNGSEALMVCDASHDLGVQGCDFTRDTDVNQQIYLLATCGNDSLVKLWHIIIPNDSLSDSDSIKSGNIGKSYKEKKSLTGHGGNVMCVRFSPVHGEVIGSVATDRTARIWSVFSGSCLYVLENHDSLVTSCAFSEDTSFFATGALDKTVLVWKVPQQLVSQSNLMDSLRNKKKRVADWKLYDTLKWLNDIELSRLSRKVLALGLTGRHLLSVSENELISRLELDDDEEAMEILKKQLYWLKREDCNVMENIDESEIPHEFLCPITHEIMKEPVQCSDGFTYERAAINEWFLCGKYTSPMTNEPLHDTSFTPNFALRNAILTLLHGEGP
;
A
#
# COMPACT_ATOMS: atom_id res chain seq x y z
N MET A 1 -44.48 -7.51 -11.93
CA MET A 1 -44.68 -7.53 -10.47
C MET A 1 -45.09 -8.94 -10.10
N THR A 2 -44.17 -9.70 -9.51
CA THR A 2 -44.35 -11.10 -9.13
C THR A 2 -44.92 -11.13 -7.71
N ALA A 3 -46.20 -11.50 -7.59
CA ALA A 3 -46.77 -11.87 -6.30
C ALA A 3 -46.22 -13.24 -5.88
N ILE A 4 -46.00 -13.45 -4.58
CA ILE A 4 -45.55 -14.75 -4.08
C ILE A 4 -46.69 -15.75 -4.23
N GLY A 5 -46.43 -16.81 -4.99
CA GLY A 5 -47.32 -17.93 -5.25
C GLY A 5 -47.04 -19.10 -4.32
N ASP A 6 -47.23 -20.32 -4.84
CA ASP A 6 -46.95 -21.55 -4.09
C ASP A 6 -45.43 -21.80 -4.10
N VAL A 7 -44.79 -21.70 -2.93
CA VAL A 7 -43.33 -21.76 -2.83
C VAL A 7 -42.84 -23.21 -2.87
N GLN A 8 -41.91 -23.50 -3.77
CA GLN A 8 -41.39 -24.85 -3.98
C GLN A 8 -39.85 -24.88 -4.07
N ALA A 9 -39.23 -25.96 -3.60
CA ALA A 9 -37.79 -26.15 -3.74
C ALA A 9 -37.46 -26.57 -5.18
N LEU A 10 -36.67 -25.77 -5.90
CA LEU A 10 -36.23 -26.09 -7.26
C LEU A 10 -35.05 -27.05 -7.24
N GLN A 11 -34.06 -26.77 -6.39
CA GLN A 11 -32.81 -27.52 -6.36
C GLN A 11 -32.15 -27.43 -4.98
N THR A 12 -31.51 -28.52 -4.56
CA THR A 12 -30.67 -28.58 -3.36
C THR A 12 -29.23 -28.90 -3.76
N LEU A 13 -28.30 -28.02 -3.39
CA LEU A 13 -26.87 -28.13 -3.66
C LEU A 13 -26.16 -28.67 -2.41
N THR A 14 -25.49 -29.82 -2.50
CA THR A 14 -24.90 -30.54 -1.35
C THR A 14 -23.39 -30.79 -1.47
N VAL A 15 -22.68 -29.98 -2.26
CA VAL A 15 -21.24 -30.15 -2.55
C VAL A 15 -20.34 -29.68 -1.39
N TYR A 16 -20.90 -29.00 -0.39
CA TYR A 16 -20.16 -28.34 0.68
C TYR A 16 -19.66 -29.33 1.74
N THR A 17 -18.40 -29.15 2.19
CA THR A 17 -17.82 -29.99 3.26
C THR A 17 -18.02 -29.39 4.66
N SER A 18 -18.41 -28.13 4.73
CA SER A 18 -18.69 -27.35 5.94
C SER A 18 -19.94 -26.50 5.74
N ASP A 19 -20.29 -25.72 6.76
CA ASP A 19 -21.45 -24.85 6.85
C ASP A 19 -21.46 -23.81 5.71
N VAL A 20 -22.64 -23.43 5.21
CA VAL A 20 -22.77 -22.35 4.23
C VAL A 20 -23.17 -21.07 4.95
N ASN A 21 -22.24 -20.12 5.04
CA ASN A 21 -22.39 -18.92 5.87
C ASN A 21 -23.03 -17.75 5.12
N SER A 22 -22.85 -17.67 3.80
CA SER A 22 -23.41 -16.58 3.00
C SER A 22 -23.76 -17.03 1.59
N VAL A 23 -24.83 -16.44 1.06
CA VAL A 23 -25.28 -16.62 -0.32
C VAL A 23 -25.64 -15.25 -0.91
N ASP A 24 -25.47 -15.10 -2.21
CA ASP A 24 -25.85 -13.90 -2.94
C ASP A 24 -26.10 -14.19 -4.42
N PHE A 25 -26.92 -13.37 -5.08
CA PHE A 25 -27.25 -13.51 -6.49
C PHE A 25 -26.57 -12.45 -7.36
N ALA A 26 -26.13 -12.84 -8.56
CA ALA A 26 -25.76 -11.93 -9.63
C ALA A 26 -26.80 -12.02 -10.76
N GLY A 27 -27.78 -11.13 -10.72
CA GLY A 27 -28.99 -11.26 -11.53
C GLY A 27 -29.84 -12.45 -11.04
N ASP A 28 -30.34 -13.26 -11.97
CA ASP A 28 -31.17 -14.44 -11.65
C ASP A 28 -30.44 -15.76 -12.01
N CYS A 29 -29.46 -15.69 -12.93
CA CYS A 29 -28.79 -16.88 -13.47
C CYS A 29 -27.53 -17.29 -12.68
N ILE A 30 -26.96 -16.42 -11.86
CA ILE A 30 -25.72 -16.72 -11.14
C ILE A 30 -25.98 -16.66 -9.64
N LEU A 31 -25.64 -17.74 -8.95
CA LEU A 31 -25.71 -17.86 -7.50
C LEU A 31 -24.28 -18.01 -6.96
N VAL A 32 -23.92 -17.20 -5.97
CA VAL A 32 -22.62 -17.27 -5.30
C VAL A 32 -22.80 -17.71 -3.86
N THR A 33 -21.91 -18.57 -3.39
CA THR A 33 -22.00 -19.22 -2.09
C THR A 33 -20.64 -19.21 -1.39
N GLY A 34 -20.63 -18.78 -0.12
CA GLY A 34 -19.45 -18.77 0.74
C GLY A 34 -19.61 -19.78 1.87
N SER A 35 -18.62 -20.65 2.04
CA SER A 35 -18.68 -21.74 3.03
C SER A 35 -17.52 -21.68 4.02
N GLY A 36 -17.75 -22.24 5.21
CA GLY A 36 -16.73 -22.54 6.21
C GLY A 36 -15.65 -23.51 5.73
N ASP A 37 -15.81 -24.12 4.55
CA ASP A 37 -14.79 -24.96 3.91
C ASP A 37 -13.69 -24.16 3.19
N LYS A 38 -13.68 -22.83 3.41
CA LYS A 38 -12.70 -21.85 2.89
C LYS A 38 -12.87 -21.55 1.39
N ARG A 39 -13.93 -22.07 0.76
CA ARG A 39 -14.16 -21.90 -0.68
C ARG A 39 -15.35 -21.02 -0.94
N VAL A 40 -15.24 -20.23 -2.01
CA VAL A 40 -16.37 -19.53 -2.62
C VAL A 40 -16.72 -20.26 -3.90
N ARG A 41 -17.99 -20.64 -4.06
CA ARG A 41 -18.47 -21.32 -5.27
C ARG A 41 -19.43 -20.44 -6.03
N VAL A 42 -19.27 -20.45 -7.35
CA VAL A 42 -20.11 -19.73 -8.30
C VAL A 42 -20.88 -20.76 -9.11
N TRP A 43 -22.20 -20.60 -9.13
CA TRP A 43 -23.13 -21.50 -9.80
C TRP A 43 -23.85 -20.77 -10.91
N GLU A 44 -23.92 -21.37 -12.09
CA GLU A 44 -24.61 -20.83 -13.26
C GLU A 44 -25.86 -21.67 -13.57
N TRP A 45 -26.99 -21.01 -13.80
CA TRP A 45 -28.23 -21.64 -14.21
C TRP A 45 -28.16 -22.13 -15.66
N GLN A 46 -28.31 -23.43 -15.83
CA GLN A 46 -28.43 -24.10 -17.12
C GLN A 46 -29.82 -24.74 -17.22
N PRO A 47 -30.67 -24.31 -18.16
CA PRO A 47 -31.97 -24.95 -18.37
C PRO A 47 -31.82 -26.47 -18.54
N GLY A 48 -32.58 -27.22 -17.74
CA GLY A 48 -32.56 -28.69 -17.67
C GLY A 48 -31.64 -29.27 -16.60
N ASN A 49 -30.58 -28.54 -16.22
CA ASN A 49 -29.63 -28.98 -15.18
C ASN A 49 -29.76 -28.16 -13.88
N GLY A 50 -30.39 -26.98 -13.93
CA GLY A 50 -30.46 -26.04 -12.81
C GLY A 50 -29.14 -25.31 -12.61
N TYR A 51 -28.83 -24.94 -11.37
CA TYR A 51 -27.53 -24.39 -10.97
C TYR A 51 -26.44 -25.45 -11.06
N VAL A 52 -25.49 -25.23 -11.97
CA VAL A 52 -24.28 -26.04 -12.18
C VAL A 52 -23.07 -25.21 -11.78
N GLU A 53 -22.06 -25.83 -11.17
CA GLU A 53 -20.85 -25.13 -10.76
C GLU A 53 -20.07 -24.59 -11.99
N ALA A 54 -19.65 -23.33 -11.93
CA ALA A 54 -18.92 -22.66 -13.00
C ALA A 54 -17.52 -23.27 -13.19
N TYR A 55 -16.95 -23.19 -14.39
CA TYR A 55 -15.68 -23.86 -14.74
C TYR A 55 -14.45 -23.38 -13.93
N PHE A 56 -14.45 -22.12 -13.48
CA PHE A 56 -13.38 -21.53 -12.65
C PHE A 56 -13.63 -21.72 -11.14
N SER A 57 -14.79 -22.25 -10.75
CA SER A 57 -15.15 -22.54 -9.37
C SER A 57 -14.54 -23.89 -8.96
N PRO A 58 -14.11 -24.07 -7.69
CA PRO A 58 -14.20 -23.12 -6.57
C PRO A 58 -13.09 -22.07 -6.57
N LEU A 59 -13.44 -20.85 -6.18
CA LEU A 59 -12.49 -19.78 -5.90
C LEU A 59 -11.77 -20.09 -4.57
N MET A 60 -10.44 -20.14 -4.64
CA MET A 60 -9.57 -20.49 -3.52
C MET A 60 -8.62 -19.33 -3.22
N GLY A 61 -8.53 -18.94 -1.94
CA GLY A 61 -7.65 -17.85 -1.50
C GLY A 61 -7.69 -17.60 0.00
N HIS A 62 -8.81 -17.89 0.67
CA HIS A 62 -8.93 -17.69 2.11
C HIS A 62 -8.26 -18.81 2.93
N LYS A 63 -7.63 -18.43 4.04
CA LYS A 63 -6.94 -19.34 4.97
C LYS A 63 -7.91 -19.99 5.96
N TYR A 64 -8.98 -19.27 6.31
CA TYR A 64 -10.06 -19.73 7.19
C TYR A 64 -11.41 -19.69 6.48
N GLY A 65 -12.48 -20.04 7.21
CA GLY A 65 -13.82 -20.13 6.66
C GLY A 65 -14.34 -18.78 6.17
N VAL A 66 -15.01 -18.80 5.01
CA VAL A 66 -15.65 -17.61 4.44
C VAL A 66 -16.85 -17.23 5.28
N THR A 67 -16.94 -15.99 5.70
CA THR A 67 -17.99 -15.45 6.58
C THR A 67 -19.10 -14.79 5.77
N SER A 68 -18.74 -13.95 4.79
CA SER A 68 -19.70 -13.25 3.93
C SER A 68 -19.24 -13.22 2.48
N VAL A 69 -20.20 -13.34 1.55
CA VAL A 69 -20.02 -13.12 0.12
C VAL A 69 -21.05 -12.13 -0.38
N LYS A 70 -20.62 -11.15 -1.17
CA LYS A 70 -21.51 -10.18 -1.81
C LYS A 70 -21.09 -9.90 -3.24
N VAL A 71 -22.06 -9.78 -4.12
CA VAL A 71 -21.88 -9.44 -5.53
C VAL A 71 -22.09 -7.93 -5.70
N SER A 72 -21.33 -7.29 -6.59
CA SER A 72 -21.57 -5.89 -6.93
C SER A 72 -22.95 -5.71 -7.59
N PRO A 73 -23.67 -4.60 -7.34
CA PRO A 73 -24.96 -4.32 -8.00
C PRO A 73 -24.93 -4.40 -9.54
N GLN A 74 -23.77 -4.16 -10.15
CA GLN A 74 -23.52 -4.29 -11.58
C GLN A 74 -23.18 -5.74 -12.03
N SER A 75 -23.05 -6.68 -11.08
CA SER A 75 -22.80 -8.10 -11.31
C SER A 75 -21.49 -8.41 -12.03
N THR A 76 -20.48 -7.58 -11.80
CA THR A 76 -19.15 -7.79 -12.40
C THR A 76 -18.10 -8.21 -11.36
N MET A 77 -18.24 -7.75 -10.12
CA MET A 77 -17.31 -8.02 -9.03
C MET A 77 -17.97 -8.88 -7.95
N LEU A 78 -17.14 -9.63 -7.24
CA LEU A 78 -17.53 -10.44 -6.09
C LEU A 78 -16.56 -10.15 -4.95
N ALA A 79 -17.07 -9.82 -3.78
CA ALA A 79 -16.29 -9.72 -2.55
C ALA A 79 -16.55 -10.92 -1.66
N SER A 80 -15.49 -11.52 -1.11
CA SER A 80 -15.58 -12.57 -0.09
C SER A 80 -14.75 -12.19 1.12
N SER A 81 -15.33 -12.26 2.31
CA SER A 81 -14.66 -11.98 3.59
C SER A 81 -14.50 -13.26 4.41
N SER A 82 -13.50 -13.28 5.28
CA SER A 82 -13.10 -14.47 6.02
C SER A 82 -12.61 -14.16 7.43
N ILE A 83 -12.61 -15.20 8.25
CA ILE A 83 -12.05 -15.20 9.61
C ILE A 83 -10.53 -14.94 9.60
N ASP A 84 -9.86 -15.09 8.45
CA ASP A 84 -8.43 -14.76 8.28
C ASP A 84 -8.10 -13.27 8.28
N GLY A 85 -9.09 -12.40 8.45
CA GLY A 85 -8.91 -10.95 8.48
C GLY A 85 -8.77 -10.31 7.10
N THR A 86 -9.02 -11.09 6.05
CA THR A 86 -8.96 -10.61 4.67
C THR A 86 -10.34 -10.58 4.02
N THR A 87 -10.51 -9.63 3.10
CA THR A 87 -11.59 -9.63 2.12
C THR A 87 -10.97 -9.67 0.73
N LEU A 88 -11.28 -10.72 -0.03
CA LEU A 88 -10.81 -10.92 -1.39
C LEU A 88 -11.84 -10.36 -2.37
N LEU A 89 -11.35 -9.60 -3.34
CA LEU A 89 -12.13 -9.08 -4.44
C LEU A 89 -11.85 -9.92 -5.67
N TRP A 90 -12.89 -10.38 -6.35
CA TRP A 90 -12.83 -11.30 -7.48
C TRP A 90 -13.55 -10.71 -8.68
N ASN A 91 -13.07 -11.05 -9.87
CA ASN A 91 -13.81 -10.86 -11.10
C ASN A 91 -14.81 -12.02 -11.22
N LEU A 92 -16.10 -11.70 -11.21
CA LEU A 92 -17.16 -12.71 -11.22
C LEU A 92 -17.23 -13.49 -12.55
N ARG A 93 -16.71 -12.93 -13.65
CA ARG A 93 -16.77 -13.56 -14.99
C ARG A 93 -15.65 -14.57 -15.21
N THR A 94 -14.46 -14.28 -14.69
CA THR A 94 -13.26 -15.09 -14.92
C THR A 94 -12.86 -15.92 -13.71
N GLY A 95 -13.33 -15.54 -12.52
CA GLY A 95 -12.88 -16.12 -11.25
C GLY A 95 -11.48 -15.66 -10.82
N THR A 96 -10.89 -14.67 -11.50
CA THR A 96 -9.57 -14.15 -11.13
C THR A 96 -9.66 -13.28 -9.88
N LYS A 97 -8.69 -13.42 -8.98
CA LYS A 97 -8.54 -12.53 -7.83
C LYS A 97 -8.08 -11.16 -8.32
N ILE A 98 -8.82 -10.11 -7.97
CA ILE A 98 -8.51 -8.71 -8.29
C ILE A 98 -7.63 -8.10 -7.20
N HIS A 99 -8.00 -8.29 -5.94
CA HIS A 99 -7.30 -7.65 -4.82
C HIS A 99 -7.50 -8.39 -3.50
N THR A 100 -6.58 -8.20 -2.56
CA THR A 100 -6.64 -8.73 -1.19
C THR A 100 -6.68 -7.55 -0.21
N MET A 101 -7.86 -7.27 0.34
CA MET A 101 -8.07 -6.22 1.34
C MET A 101 -7.85 -6.79 2.73
N VAL A 102 -6.98 -6.18 3.52
CA VAL A 102 -6.72 -6.63 4.90
C VAL A 102 -7.39 -5.68 5.88
N GLN A 103 -8.24 -6.21 6.76
CA GLN A 103 -8.86 -5.43 7.83
C GLN A 103 -7.74 -4.83 8.69
N VAL A 104 -7.89 -3.57 9.08
CA VAL A 104 -6.91 -2.90 9.94
C VAL A 104 -6.81 -3.69 11.27
N GLY A 105 -5.60 -3.94 11.74
CA GLY A 105 -5.35 -4.81 12.90
C GLY A 105 -5.40 -6.33 12.62
N GLY A 106 -5.74 -6.79 11.41
CA GLY A 106 -5.66 -8.21 11.02
C GLY A 106 -6.72 -9.13 11.64
N GLU A 107 -7.74 -8.56 12.27
CA GLU A 107 -8.82 -9.29 12.95
C GLU A 107 -9.86 -9.88 11.99
N ALA A 108 -10.58 -10.91 12.43
CA ALA A 108 -11.58 -11.62 11.63
C ALA A 108 -12.64 -10.68 11.02
N VAL A 109 -12.83 -10.76 9.70
CA VAL A 109 -13.88 -10.00 9.00
C VAL A 109 -15.17 -10.82 9.01
N ARG A 110 -16.24 -10.25 9.57
CA ARG A 110 -17.54 -10.91 9.70
C ARG A 110 -18.47 -10.63 8.54
N VAL A 111 -18.39 -9.43 7.97
CA VAL A 111 -19.32 -8.98 6.93
C VAL A 111 -18.63 -8.06 5.93
N CYS A 112 -19.03 -8.16 4.66
CA CYS A 112 -18.64 -7.26 3.60
C CYS A 112 -19.89 -6.84 2.81
N ARG A 113 -19.93 -5.61 2.28
CA ARG A 113 -21.07 -5.14 1.49
C ARG A 113 -20.70 -4.01 0.52
N PHE A 114 -21.15 -4.12 -0.71
CA PHE A 114 -21.01 -3.06 -1.72
C PHE A 114 -22.04 -1.95 -1.51
N SER A 115 -21.67 -0.72 -1.84
CA SER A 115 -22.62 0.36 -2.05
C SER A 115 -23.44 0.11 -3.33
N PRO A 116 -24.72 0.54 -3.40
CA PRO A 116 -25.58 0.35 -4.58
C PRO A 116 -25.05 0.89 -5.91
N ASP A 117 -24.20 1.91 -5.88
CA ASP A 117 -23.48 2.48 -7.03
C ASP A 117 -22.17 1.73 -7.37
N SER A 118 -21.78 0.72 -6.58
CA SER A 118 -20.55 -0.06 -6.72
C SER A 118 -19.26 0.75 -6.58
N THR A 119 -19.33 1.96 -6.01
CA THR A 119 -18.17 2.83 -5.80
C THR A 119 -17.42 2.49 -4.53
N LEU A 120 -18.11 1.95 -3.52
CA LEU A 120 -17.52 1.62 -2.22
C LEU A 120 -17.77 0.15 -1.88
N LEU A 121 -16.84 -0.40 -1.10
CA LEU A 121 -17.05 -1.63 -0.34
C LEU A 121 -16.85 -1.32 1.14
N ALA A 122 -17.74 -1.78 2.01
CA ALA A 122 -17.57 -1.71 3.46
C ALA A 122 -17.30 -3.11 4.02
N THR A 123 -16.35 -3.23 4.95
CA THR A 123 -16.02 -4.46 5.68
C THR A 123 -15.98 -4.19 7.18
N ALA A 124 -16.40 -5.17 7.99
CA ALA A 124 -16.35 -5.02 9.44
C ALA A 124 -16.07 -6.35 10.15
N GLY A 125 -15.48 -6.23 11.35
CA GLY A 125 -14.94 -7.38 12.09
C GLY A 125 -15.24 -7.37 13.58
N ASP A 126 -14.51 -8.25 14.30
CA ASP A 126 -14.76 -8.56 15.71
C ASP A 126 -14.37 -7.46 16.70
N ASN A 127 -13.41 -6.61 16.32
CA ASN A 127 -12.94 -5.48 17.14
C ASN A 127 -13.86 -4.24 17.09
N GLY A 128 -15.00 -4.32 16.42
CA GLY A 128 -15.90 -3.18 16.26
C GLY A 128 -15.45 -2.17 15.18
N GLN A 129 -14.38 -2.49 14.46
CA GLN A 129 -13.85 -1.66 13.39
C GLN A 129 -14.60 -1.87 12.08
N VAL A 130 -14.87 -0.77 11.39
CA VAL A 130 -15.45 -0.73 10.06
C VAL A 130 -14.43 -0.10 9.13
N CYS A 131 -14.15 -0.77 8.02
CA CYS A 131 -13.28 -0.28 6.95
C CYS A 131 -14.13 0.02 5.71
N ILE A 132 -13.92 1.18 5.11
CA ILE A 132 -14.50 1.60 3.84
C ILE A 132 -13.38 1.61 2.80
N TRP A 133 -13.64 0.96 1.68
CA TRP A 133 -12.75 0.79 0.56
C TRP A 133 -13.34 1.53 -0.63
N ASP A 134 -12.65 2.56 -1.11
CA ASP A 134 -13.05 3.26 -2.33
C ASP A 134 -12.58 2.48 -3.56
N LEU A 135 -13.53 2.06 -4.39
CA LEU A 135 -13.31 1.29 -5.60
C LEU A 135 -13.19 2.19 -6.84
N VAL A 136 -13.56 3.48 -6.78
CA VAL A 136 -13.74 4.35 -7.97
C VAL A 136 -13.01 5.71 -7.91
N HIS A 137 -12.92 6.41 -6.78
CA HIS A 137 -12.46 7.82 -6.74
C HIS A 137 -10.94 8.06 -6.74
N HIS A 138 -10.14 7.10 -7.20
CA HIS A 138 -8.78 7.38 -7.66
C HIS A 138 -8.62 6.92 -9.11
N THR A 139 -9.15 7.77 -9.98
CA THR A 139 -9.14 7.70 -11.44
C THR A 139 -7.79 7.22 -11.99
N MET A 140 -7.83 6.09 -12.71
CA MET A 140 -6.92 5.73 -13.80
C MET A 140 -5.41 5.62 -13.48
N ARG A 141 -5.01 4.70 -12.60
CA ARG A 141 -3.97 3.66 -12.86
C ARG A 141 -3.67 2.74 -11.69
N HIS A 142 -4.26 2.96 -10.52
CA HIS A 142 -3.91 2.19 -9.34
C HIS A 142 -5.17 1.78 -8.57
N ILE A 143 -5.37 0.48 -8.38
CA ILE A 143 -6.17 -0.04 -7.26
C ILE A 143 -5.34 0.21 -6.00
N ILE A 144 -5.20 1.49 -5.61
CA ILE A 144 -4.86 1.85 -4.23
C ILE A 144 -6.22 2.02 -3.58
N LEU A 145 -6.75 0.91 -3.06
CA LEU A 145 -7.92 0.98 -2.20
C LEU A 145 -7.47 1.68 -0.92
N THR A 146 -7.75 2.97 -0.82
CA THR A 146 -7.51 3.69 0.42
C THR A 146 -8.49 3.14 1.46
N CYS A 147 -7.95 2.41 2.43
CA CYS A 147 -8.74 1.93 3.56
C CYS A 147 -9.02 3.10 4.50
N ARG A 148 -10.28 3.49 4.65
CA ARG A 148 -10.73 4.38 5.73
C ARG A 148 -11.33 3.53 6.82
N CYS A 149 -10.72 3.54 8.01
CA CYS A 149 -11.19 2.72 9.11
C CYS A 149 -11.62 3.60 10.29
N PHE A 150 -12.65 3.15 11.00
CA PHE A 150 -13.08 3.76 12.24
C PHE A 150 -13.60 2.69 13.20
N GLN A 151 -13.44 2.92 14.49
CA GLN A 151 -13.88 2.02 15.54
C GLN A 151 -14.80 2.81 16.48
N LYS A 152 -16.11 2.74 16.22
CA LYS A 152 -17.15 3.41 17.01
C LYS A 152 -18.07 2.44 17.75
N HIS A 153 -17.86 1.13 17.57
CA HIS A 153 -18.55 0.08 18.29
C HIS A 153 -17.60 -0.59 19.28
N GLU A 154 -18.09 -0.89 20.49
CA GLU A 154 -17.34 -1.67 21.47
C GLU A 154 -17.44 -3.19 21.22
N GLY A 155 -18.53 -3.63 20.58
CA GLY A 155 -18.75 -5.03 20.22
C GLY A 155 -18.49 -5.33 18.75
N ALA A 156 -18.37 -6.62 18.43
CA ALA A 156 -18.22 -7.10 17.05
C ALA A 156 -19.36 -6.60 16.15
N VAL A 157 -19.01 -6.05 14.99
CA VAL A 157 -19.98 -5.58 13.99
C VAL A 157 -20.44 -6.77 13.15
N GLN A 158 -21.72 -7.10 13.24
CA GLN A 158 -22.30 -8.29 12.60
C GLN A 158 -22.90 -8.01 11.23
N SER A 159 -23.42 -6.79 11.01
CA SER A 159 -24.04 -6.45 9.74
C SER A 159 -23.88 -4.98 9.35
N LEU A 160 -23.80 -4.79 8.03
CA LEU A 160 -23.67 -3.53 7.34
C LEU A 160 -24.80 -3.41 6.31
N SER A 161 -25.32 -2.20 6.11
CA SER A 161 -26.20 -1.91 4.97
C SER A 161 -26.04 -0.47 4.50
N PHE A 162 -25.84 -0.30 3.20
CA PHE A 162 -25.91 1.02 2.57
C PHE A 162 -27.36 1.39 2.27
N SER A 163 -27.68 2.67 2.31
CA SER A 163 -28.93 3.21 1.76
C SER A 163 -28.96 3.02 0.24
N PRO A 164 -30.15 2.96 -0.39
CA PRO A 164 -30.31 2.74 -1.85
C PRO A 164 -29.61 3.76 -2.73
N ASP A 165 -29.38 4.97 -2.22
CA ASP A 165 -28.70 6.07 -2.89
C ASP A 165 -27.22 6.19 -2.49
N SER A 166 -26.65 5.17 -1.84
CA SER A 166 -25.25 5.13 -1.38
C SER A 166 -24.84 6.28 -0.45
N SER A 167 -25.79 7.07 0.07
CA SER A 167 -25.51 8.27 0.86
C SER A 167 -25.30 7.99 2.35
N TRP A 168 -25.83 6.87 2.84
CA TRP A 168 -25.78 6.50 4.25
C TRP A 168 -25.32 5.07 4.43
N LEU A 169 -24.57 4.83 5.50
CA LEU A 169 -24.16 3.50 5.94
C LEU A 169 -24.71 3.27 7.34
N ILE A 170 -25.45 2.16 7.51
CA ILE A 170 -25.81 1.68 8.83
C ILE A 170 -24.96 0.48 9.23
N THR A 171 -24.59 0.45 10.49
CA THR A 171 -23.75 -0.57 11.11
C THR A 171 -24.45 -1.09 12.36
N SER A 172 -24.26 -2.36 12.66
CA SER A 172 -24.93 -3.04 13.76
C SER A 172 -23.97 -3.98 14.49
N CYS A 173 -24.08 -4.05 15.82
CA CYS A 173 -23.17 -4.84 16.64
C CYS A 173 -23.86 -5.87 17.54
N THR A 174 -23.04 -6.78 18.05
CA THR A 174 -23.42 -7.85 19.00
C THR A 174 -24.01 -7.34 20.31
N LEU A 175 -23.78 -6.08 20.68
CA LEU A 175 -24.34 -5.47 21.90
C LEU A 175 -25.71 -4.83 21.67
N GLY A 176 -26.28 -4.95 20.48
CA GLY A 176 -27.63 -4.43 20.20
C GLY A 176 -27.65 -2.99 19.71
N VAL A 177 -26.49 -2.39 19.42
CA VAL A 177 -26.37 -0.99 19.00
C VAL A 177 -26.43 -0.87 17.48
N LEU A 178 -27.22 0.08 16.99
CA LEU A 178 -27.27 0.51 15.58
C LEU A 178 -26.68 1.92 15.46
N LYS A 179 -25.77 2.12 14.51
CA LYS A 179 -25.21 3.45 14.20
C LYS A 179 -25.33 3.79 12.72
N LEU A 180 -25.77 5.01 12.43
CA LEU A 180 -25.92 5.57 11.08
C LEU A 180 -24.83 6.61 10.79
N PHE A 181 -24.19 6.49 9.63
CA PHE A 181 -23.09 7.35 9.19
C PHE A 181 -23.34 7.94 7.79
N SER A 182 -22.80 9.14 7.54
CA SER A 182 -22.74 9.77 6.21
C SER A 182 -21.62 9.16 5.39
N THR A 183 -21.90 8.64 4.20
CA THR A 183 -20.83 8.09 3.35
C THR A 183 -19.91 9.18 2.81
N ALA A 184 -20.43 10.38 2.54
CA ALA A 184 -19.62 11.52 2.11
C ALA A 184 -18.59 11.94 3.17
N GLU A 185 -19.00 12.03 4.45
CA GLU A 185 -18.06 12.33 5.54
C GLU A 185 -17.04 11.20 5.74
N LEU A 186 -17.45 9.94 5.55
CA LEU A 186 -16.51 8.82 5.61
C LEU A 186 -15.43 8.88 4.50
N ILE A 187 -15.73 9.50 3.35
CA ILE A 187 -14.78 9.69 2.25
C ILE A 187 -13.89 10.93 2.49
N ASP A 188 -14.48 12.09 2.83
CA ASP A 188 -13.80 13.39 2.87
C ASP A 188 -12.89 13.59 4.09
N THR A 189 -13.18 12.97 5.24
CA THR A 189 -12.60 13.38 6.55
C THR A 189 -11.26 12.71 6.93
N CYS A 190 -10.57 12.04 6.01
CA CYS A 190 -9.45 11.15 6.38
C CYS A 190 -8.09 11.47 5.72
N THR A 191 -7.54 12.66 5.91
CA THR A 191 -6.09 12.92 5.65
C THR A 191 -5.23 12.74 6.90
N SER A 192 -5.80 12.48 8.07
CA SER A 192 -5.06 12.24 9.31
C SER A 192 -5.73 11.18 10.19
N SER A 193 -4.93 10.38 10.88
CA SER A 193 -5.35 9.19 11.65
C SER A 193 -6.09 9.50 12.96
N ASN A 194 -6.67 10.70 13.13
CA ASN A 194 -7.17 11.15 14.43
C ASN A 194 -8.33 12.17 14.38
N GLN A 195 -9.14 12.21 13.31
CA GLN A 195 -10.38 12.99 13.32
C GLN A 195 -11.58 12.12 13.74
N ASP A 196 -12.33 12.62 14.73
CA ASP A 196 -13.55 12.00 15.24
C ASP A 196 -14.64 12.00 14.16
N ILE A 197 -14.87 10.85 13.53
CA ILE A 197 -16.05 10.63 12.69
C ILE A 197 -17.29 10.74 13.57
N ALA A 198 -18.23 11.62 13.19
CA ALA A 198 -19.47 11.83 13.92
C ALA A 198 -20.54 10.83 13.46
N GLU A 199 -21.12 10.07 14.40
CA GLU A 199 -22.35 9.35 14.14
C GLU A 199 -23.56 10.30 14.03
N LEU A 200 -24.43 10.08 13.02
CA LEU A 200 -25.66 10.86 12.86
C LEU A 200 -26.74 10.42 13.85
N VAL A 201 -26.83 9.10 14.07
CA VAL A 201 -27.78 8.46 14.99
C VAL A 201 -27.11 7.25 15.61
N SER A 202 -27.27 7.10 16.92
CA SER A 202 -27.01 5.85 17.66
C SER A 202 -28.31 5.41 18.32
N ILE A 203 -28.67 4.14 18.15
CA ILE A 203 -29.77 3.49 18.85
C ILE A 203 -29.17 2.37 19.68
N ASP A 204 -29.29 2.50 20.99
CA ASP A 204 -28.96 1.44 21.92
C ASP A 204 -30.19 0.53 22.10
N ASP A 205 -29.96 -0.72 22.49
CA ASP A 205 -31.01 -1.72 22.73
C ASP A 205 -31.98 -1.92 21.55
N ALA A 206 -31.48 -1.87 20.31
CA ALA A 206 -32.30 -2.19 19.14
C ALA A 206 -32.85 -3.63 19.20
N HIS A 207 -32.07 -4.55 19.78
CA HIS A 207 -32.45 -5.93 20.10
C HIS A 207 -31.76 -6.38 21.40
N ASP A 208 -32.52 -6.96 22.34
CA ASP A 208 -32.10 -7.25 23.73
C ASP A 208 -30.88 -8.20 23.85
N MET A 209 -30.60 -8.98 22.80
CA MET A 209 -29.49 -9.94 22.75
C MET A 209 -28.55 -9.71 21.56
N GLY A 210 -28.54 -8.50 21.01
CA GLY A 210 -27.69 -8.13 19.89
C GLY A 210 -28.40 -8.18 18.55
N VAL A 211 -27.94 -7.32 17.64
CA VAL A 211 -28.40 -7.30 16.25
C VAL A 211 -27.50 -8.21 15.42
N VAL A 212 -28.10 -9.14 14.69
CA VAL A 212 -27.39 -10.12 13.86
C VAL A 212 -27.34 -9.67 12.41
N CYS A 213 -28.44 -9.13 11.88
CA CYS A 213 -28.50 -8.69 10.50
C CYS A 213 -29.36 -7.43 10.34
N CYS A 214 -28.97 -6.58 9.39
CA CYS A 214 -29.69 -5.38 9.00
C CYS A 214 -29.71 -5.25 7.47
N ASP A 215 -30.80 -4.68 6.94
CA ASP A 215 -30.97 -4.49 5.50
C ASP A 215 -31.83 -3.26 5.19
N PHE A 216 -31.37 -2.39 4.29
CA PHE A 216 -32.20 -1.32 3.74
C PHE A 216 -33.08 -1.84 2.60
N SER A 217 -34.31 -1.36 2.52
CA SER A 217 -35.17 -1.55 1.36
C SER A 217 -34.59 -0.82 0.16
N THR A 218 -34.77 -1.35 -1.05
CA THR A 218 -34.33 -0.72 -2.30
C THR A 218 -35.10 0.57 -2.65
N PHE A 219 -36.21 0.85 -1.94
CA PHE A 219 -37.06 2.02 -2.18
C PHE A 219 -36.77 3.14 -1.19
N GLN A 220 -36.80 4.37 -1.70
CA GLN A 220 -36.76 5.59 -0.90
C GLN A 220 -37.92 6.50 -1.30
N GLU A 221 -38.46 7.24 -0.33
CA GLU A 221 -39.53 8.20 -0.53
C GLU A 221 -39.04 9.62 -0.18
N VAL A 222 -39.24 10.58 -1.07
CA VAL A 222 -38.96 12.00 -0.79
C VAL A 222 -40.25 12.63 -0.27
N THR A 223 -40.29 12.94 1.02
CA THR A 223 -41.52 13.40 1.69
C THR A 223 -41.67 14.92 1.67
N CYS A 224 -40.56 15.66 1.71
CA CYS A 224 -40.54 17.12 1.69
C CYS A 224 -39.34 17.60 0.86
N ILE A 225 -39.50 18.72 0.15
CA ILE A 225 -38.43 19.35 -0.64
C ILE A 225 -37.70 20.41 0.19
N GLU A 226 -38.38 21.05 1.15
CA GLU A 226 -37.81 22.02 2.09
C GLU A 226 -38.42 21.84 3.50
N PRO A 227 -37.64 21.36 4.48
CA PRO A 227 -36.30 20.77 4.33
C PRO A 227 -36.34 19.52 3.44
N TYR A 228 -35.27 19.28 2.68
CA TYR A 228 -35.20 18.13 1.77
C TYR A 228 -35.14 16.85 2.60
N THR A 229 -36.25 16.12 2.65
CA THR A 229 -36.46 15.02 3.59
C THR A 229 -36.68 13.73 2.85
N LYS A 230 -35.78 12.77 3.07
CA LYS A 230 -35.85 11.42 2.52
C LYS A 230 -36.25 10.43 3.61
N LEU A 231 -37.05 9.45 3.24
CA LEU A 231 -37.53 8.36 4.06
C LEU A 231 -37.04 7.04 3.47
N TYR A 232 -36.40 6.25 4.32
CA TYR A 232 -35.90 4.92 4.01
C TYR A 232 -36.52 3.90 4.97
N GLN A 233 -36.69 2.67 4.50
CA GLN A 233 -37.09 1.55 5.34
C GLN A 233 -35.90 0.66 5.64
N LEU A 234 -35.73 0.30 6.90
CA LEU A 234 -34.68 -0.56 7.39
C LEU A 234 -35.32 -1.73 8.13
N VAL A 235 -34.84 -2.94 7.89
CA VAL A 235 -35.22 -4.11 8.68
C VAL A 235 -34.02 -4.63 9.44
N THR A 236 -34.24 -5.05 10.68
CA THR A 236 -33.23 -5.70 11.52
C THR A 236 -33.77 -6.99 12.11
N CYS A 237 -32.86 -7.91 12.41
CA CYS A 237 -33.18 -9.08 13.21
C CYS A 237 -32.06 -9.36 14.22
N GLY A 238 -32.43 -10.00 15.31
CA GLY A 238 -31.52 -10.26 16.43
C GLY A 238 -31.69 -11.62 17.07
N ASN A 239 -30.96 -11.81 18.15
CA ASN A 239 -31.03 -13.03 18.97
C ASN A 239 -32.30 -13.08 19.85
N ASP A 240 -33.12 -12.02 19.84
CA ASP A 240 -34.38 -11.90 20.57
C ASP A 240 -35.59 -12.55 19.86
N HIS A 241 -35.39 -13.20 18.72
CA HIS A 241 -36.42 -13.88 17.91
C HIS A 241 -37.33 -12.96 17.09
N ASP A 242 -37.07 -11.66 17.15
CA ASP A 242 -37.92 -10.65 16.54
C ASP A 242 -37.31 -10.09 15.25
N VAL A 243 -38.18 -9.80 14.29
CA VAL A 243 -37.82 -8.98 13.14
C VAL A 243 -38.43 -7.59 13.33
N LYS A 244 -37.60 -6.55 13.33
CA LYS A 244 -38.01 -5.17 13.57
C LYS A 244 -37.91 -4.37 12.28
N LEU A 245 -38.99 -3.68 11.92
CA LEU A 245 -39.05 -2.75 10.79
C LEU A 245 -38.97 -1.33 11.32
N TRP A 246 -38.01 -0.57 10.79
CA TRP A 246 -37.68 0.78 11.16
C TRP A 246 -37.87 1.72 9.99
N GLN A 247 -38.18 2.96 10.30
CA GLN A 247 -38.20 4.07 9.37
C GLN A 247 -37.05 5.01 9.70
N VAL A 248 -36.20 5.25 8.70
CA VAL A 248 -35.08 6.19 8.79
C VAL A 248 -35.48 7.43 8.01
N THR A 249 -35.60 8.56 8.69
CA THR A 249 -35.91 9.85 8.08
C THR A 249 -34.70 10.75 8.18
N VAL A 250 -34.22 11.25 7.05
CA VAL A 250 -33.07 12.16 6.99
C VAL A 250 -33.51 13.46 6.33
N SER A 251 -33.32 14.58 7.02
CA SER A 251 -33.61 15.92 6.54
C SER A 251 -32.35 16.74 6.36
N GLN A 252 -32.22 17.36 5.19
CA GLN A 252 -31.12 18.24 4.80
C GLN A 252 -31.66 19.65 4.51
N ASN A 253 -31.03 20.66 5.13
CA ASN A 253 -31.30 22.06 4.84
C ASN A 253 -30.40 22.55 3.70
N LYS A 254 -30.93 23.38 2.79
CA LYS A 254 -30.16 23.96 1.66
C LYS A 254 -29.03 24.90 2.10
N CYS A 255 -29.04 25.39 3.35
CA CYS A 255 -27.97 26.23 3.86
C CYS A 255 -26.83 25.34 4.35
N GLU A 256 -25.69 25.39 3.66
CA GLU A 256 -24.45 24.60 3.85
C GLU A 256 -23.85 24.62 5.27
N ALA A 257 -24.42 25.37 6.22
CA ALA A 257 -23.92 25.52 7.58
C ALA A 257 -24.63 24.66 8.64
N GLN A 258 -25.72 23.93 8.31
CA GLN A 258 -26.40 23.06 9.27
C GLN A 258 -26.22 21.58 8.94
N PRO A 259 -25.82 20.74 9.92
CA PRO A 259 -25.61 19.30 9.70
C PRO A 259 -26.93 18.60 9.36
N SER A 260 -26.83 17.54 8.56
CA SER A 260 -27.94 16.65 8.25
C SER A 260 -28.54 16.12 9.56
N THR A 261 -29.86 16.23 9.75
CA THR A 261 -30.53 15.61 10.91
C THR A 261 -31.18 14.32 10.47
N ALA A 262 -30.94 13.25 11.22
CA ALA A 262 -31.52 11.94 10.95
C ALA A 262 -32.26 11.42 12.20
N THR A 263 -33.38 10.72 11.98
CA THR A 263 -34.15 10.05 13.03
C THR A 263 -34.47 8.64 12.58
N VAL A 264 -34.28 7.66 13.46
CA VAL A 264 -34.64 6.26 13.21
C VAL A 264 -35.74 5.87 14.20
N GLN A 265 -36.88 5.44 13.68
CA GLN A 265 -38.07 5.12 14.49
C GLN A 265 -38.52 3.68 14.23
N LEU A 266 -38.85 2.95 15.29
CA LEU A 266 -39.42 1.61 15.19
C LEU A 266 -40.87 1.70 14.70
N CYS A 267 -41.15 1.08 13.57
CA CYS A 267 -42.50 1.05 12.99
C CYS A 267 -43.26 -0.21 13.40
N ARG A 268 -42.59 -1.36 13.42
CA ARG A 268 -43.25 -2.65 13.68
C ARG A 268 -42.28 -3.70 14.22
N VAL A 269 -42.80 -4.55 15.09
CA VAL A 269 -42.19 -5.81 15.51
C VAL A 269 -42.97 -6.96 14.89
N MET A 270 -42.27 -7.91 14.26
CA MET A 270 -42.83 -9.06 13.57
C MET A 270 -42.35 -10.34 14.28
N GLU A 271 -43.29 -10.99 14.96
CA GLU A 271 -43.01 -12.13 15.84
C GLU A 271 -43.60 -13.41 15.24
N LYS A 272 -42.73 -14.37 14.92
CA LYS A 272 -43.16 -15.70 14.45
C LYS A 272 -42.14 -16.81 14.70
N HIS A 273 -40.86 -16.48 14.63
CA HIS A 273 -39.79 -17.44 14.86
C HIS A 273 -39.78 -17.93 16.30
N SER A 274 -39.26 -19.15 16.49
CA SER A 274 -39.18 -19.80 17.80
C SER A 274 -37.76 -19.85 18.37
N SER A 275 -36.77 -19.36 17.60
CA SER A 275 -35.35 -19.35 17.96
C SER A 275 -34.60 -18.26 17.19
N ALA A 276 -33.37 -17.91 17.62
CA ALA A 276 -32.64 -16.72 17.19
C ALA A 276 -32.58 -16.57 15.66
N LEU A 277 -32.62 -15.33 15.17
CA LEU A 277 -32.48 -15.06 13.74
C LEU A 277 -31.02 -14.97 13.32
N THR A 278 -30.76 -15.36 12.09
CA THR A 278 -29.42 -15.37 11.50
C THR A 278 -29.30 -14.38 10.34
N CYS A 279 -30.39 -14.12 9.62
CA CYS A 279 -30.38 -13.24 8.46
C CYS A 279 -31.76 -12.63 8.21
N VAL A 280 -31.77 -11.39 7.71
CA VAL A 280 -32.98 -10.74 7.18
C VAL A 280 -32.63 -9.98 5.90
N ARG A 281 -33.51 -10.07 4.89
CA ARG A 281 -33.34 -9.38 3.61
C ARG A 281 -34.64 -8.83 3.07
N PHE A 282 -34.59 -7.66 2.47
CA PHE A 282 -35.65 -7.17 1.60
C PHE A 282 -35.61 -7.86 0.24
N SER A 283 -36.78 -8.06 -0.34
CA SER A 283 -36.89 -8.38 -1.76
C SER A 283 -36.44 -7.19 -2.61
N SER A 284 -36.01 -7.45 -3.84
CA SER A 284 -35.58 -6.40 -4.78
C SER A 284 -36.67 -5.35 -5.07
N ASN A 285 -37.94 -5.74 -4.94
CA ASN A 285 -39.11 -4.88 -5.09
C ASN A 285 -39.56 -4.21 -3.77
N GLY A 286 -38.88 -4.42 -2.64
CA GLY A 286 -39.18 -3.81 -1.34
C GLY A 286 -40.51 -4.21 -0.70
N LEU A 287 -41.32 -5.05 -1.37
CA LEU A 287 -42.65 -5.45 -0.89
C LEU A 287 -42.61 -6.60 0.11
N TYR A 288 -41.56 -7.41 0.09
CA TYR A 288 -41.43 -8.59 0.93
C TYR A 288 -40.12 -8.56 1.72
N ILE A 289 -40.15 -9.24 2.86
CA ILE A 289 -38.98 -9.44 3.74
C ILE A 289 -38.84 -10.95 3.93
N ALA A 290 -37.64 -11.50 3.79
CA ALA A 290 -37.32 -12.86 4.19
C ALA A 290 -36.49 -12.84 5.48
N SER A 291 -36.86 -13.67 6.45
CA SER A 291 -36.13 -13.85 7.70
C SER A 291 -35.75 -15.32 7.90
N CYS A 292 -34.50 -15.58 8.27
CA CYS A 292 -33.97 -16.93 8.52
C CYS A 292 -33.64 -17.12 10.00
N SER A 293 -33.84 -18.33 10.51
CA SER A 293 -33.69 -18.63 11.94
C SER A 293 -33.00 -19.96 12.24
N LEU A 294 -32.50 -20.03 13.49
CA LEU A 294 -32.08 -21.24 14.15
C LEU A 294 -33.18 -22.32 14.26
N ASP A 295 -34.45 -21.94 14.14
CA ASP A 295 -35.58 -22.87 14.13
C ASP A 295 -35.75 -23.66 12.82
N LYS A 296 -34.81 -23.50 11.88
CA LYS A 296 -34.74 -24.19 10.57
C LYS A 296 -35.81 -23.75 9.57
N THR A 297 -36.50 -22.65 9.84
CA THR A 297 -37.50 -22.08 8.95
C THR A 297 -37.04 -20.74 8.38
N THR A 298 -37.51 -20.45 7.18
CA THR A 298 -37.45 -19.11 6.59
C THR A 298 -38.87 -18.58 6.50
N VAL A 299 -39.13 -17.40 7.05
CA VAL A 299 -40.46 -16.77 7.00
C VAL A 299 -40.41 -15.62 6.00
N ILE A 300 -41.40 -15.57 5.11
CA ILE A 300 -41.60 -14.42 4.22
C ILE A 300 -42.75 -13.58 4.72
N TRP A 301 -42.50 -12.27 4.83
CA TRP A 301 -43.42 -11.27 5.34
C TRP A 301 -43.79 -10.28 4.25
N GLU A 302 -45.01 -9.78 4.30
CA GLU A 302 -45.40 -8.58 3.54
C GLU A 302 -44.90 -7.35 4.29
N ALA A 303 -44.04 -6.53 3.68
CA ALA A 303 -43.38 -5.40 4.35
C ALA A 303 -44.37 -4.34 4.85
N SER A 304 -45.43 -4.07 4.08
CA SER A 304 -46.44 -3.05 4.40
C SER A 304 -47.30 -3.43 5.62
N SER A 305 -47.70 -4.70 5.74
CA SER A 305 -48.63 -5.18 6.78
C SER A 305 -47.96 -5.95 7.91
N GLY A 306 -46.74 -6.44 7.70
CA GLY A 306 -46.00 -7.30 8.63
C GLY A 306 -46.63 -8.69 8.79
N LYS A 307 -47.55 -9.07 7.88
CA LYS A 307 -48.18 -10.38 7.91
C LYS A 307 -47.26 -11.42 7.30
N VAL A 308 -47.28 -12.61 7.87
CA VAL A 308 -46.63 -13.80 7.30
C VAL A 308 -47.36 -14.18 6.02
N VAL A 309 -46.63 -14.16 4.90
CA VAL A 309 -47.10 -14.62 3.60
C VAL A 309 -46.93 -16.14 3.50
N THR A 310 -45.75 -16.65 3.85
CA THR A 310 -45.44 -18.08 3.81
C THR A 310 -44.31 -18.44 4.77
N ILE A 311 -44.24 -19.72 5.13
CA ILE A 311 -43.20 -20.31 5.97
C ILE A 311 -42.57 -21.46 5.18
N ILE A 312 -41.27 -21.34 4.93
CA ILE A 312 -40.48 -22.26 4.14
C ILE A 312 -39.70 -23.16 5.11
N SER A 313 -39.83 -24.47 4.93
CA SER A 313 -39.10 -25.48 5.70
C SER A 313 -38.55 -26.55 4.75
N GLY A 314 -37.28 -26.91 4.92
CA GLY A 314 -36.63 -27.95 4.12
C GLY A 314 -35.23 -28.33 4.61
N HIS A 315 -34.55 -27.38 5.26
CA HIS A 315 -33.25 -27.62 5.89
C HIS A 315 -33.36 -28.49 7.15
N ASN A 316 -32.32 -29.31 7.38
CA ASN A 316 -32.25 -30.24 8.53
C ASN A 316 -31.58 -29.62 9.76
N ARG A 317 -30.83 -28.53 9.56
CA ARG A 317 -30.19 -27.69 10.59
C ARG A 317 -30.59 -26.23 10.41
N TYR A 318 -30.07 -25.37 11.27
CA TYR A 318 -30.37 -23.95 11.20
C TYR A 318 -29.90 -23.31 9.90
N ILE A 319 -30.68 -22.35 9.44
CA ILE A 319 -30.41 -21.57 8.24
C ILE A 319 -29.52 -20.41 8.64
N ALA A 320 -28.40 -20.21 7.96
CA ALA A 320 -27.43 -19.16 8.29
C ALA A 320 -27.68 -17.88 7.47
N CYS A 321 -28.14 -18.00 6.22
CA CYS A 321 -28.26 -16.86 5.31
C CYS A 321 -29.36 -17.06 4.27
N CYS A 322 -29.84 -15.94 3.71
CA CYS A 322 -30.66 -15.93 2.51
C CYS A 322 -30.35 -14.76 1.58
N ALA A 323 -30.76 -14.88 0.32
CA ALA A 323 -30.71 -13.82 -0.67
C ALA A 323 -31.86 -13.99 -1.69
N PHE A 324 -32.45 -12.88 -2.12
CA PHE A 324 -33.41 -12.86 -3.24
C PHE A 324 -32.68 -12.68 -4.58
N SER A 325 -33.23 -13.25 -5.64
CA SER A 325 -32.83 -12.89 -7.02
C SER A 325 -33.22 -11.45 -7.35
N ARG A 326 -32.64 -10.89 -8.42
CA ARG A 326 -32.86 -9.49 -8.80
C ARG A 326 -34.29 -9.24 -9.25
N ASP A 327 -34.92 -10.20 -9.92
CA ASP A 327 -36.34 -10.14 -10.29
C ASP A 327 -37.30 -10.46 -9.12
N GLY A 328 -36.78 -10.98 -8.00
CA GLY A 328 -37.54 -11.39 -6.83
C GLY A 328 -38.36 -12.68 -7.02
N SER A 329 -38.09 -13.47 -8.08
CA SER A 329 -38.77 -14.75 -8.32
C SER A 329 -38.16 -15.92 -7.54
N LEU A 330 -36.87 -15.82 -7.18
CA LEU A 330 -36.12 -16.86 -6.48
C LEU A 330 -35.65 -16.39 -5.10
N LEU A 331 -35.53 -17.35 -4.20
CA LEU A 331 -34.86 -17.18 -2.91
C LEU A 331 -33.83 -18.30 -2.75
N ALA A 332 -32.60 -17.96 -2.36
CA ALA A 332 -31.60 -18.94 -1.94
C ALA A 332 -31.47 -18.93 -0.42
N THR A 333 -31.37 -20.12 0.18
CA THR A 333 -31.10 -20.30 1.62
C THR A 333 -29.87 -21.18 1.82
N GLY A 334 -28.91 -20.73 2.64
CA GLY A 334 -27.72 -21.50 3.03
C GLY A 334 -27.79 -21.92 4.49
N SER A 335 -27.30 -23.13 4.80
CA SER A 335 -27.53 -23.78 6.10
C SER A 335 -26.29 -24.50 6.65
N ASN A 336 -26.29 -24.73 7.97
CA ASN A 336 -25.33 -25.62 8.64
C ASN A 336 -25.59 -27.12 8.35
N ASP A 337 -26.63 -27.47 7.60
CA ASP A 337 -26.74 -28.84 7.06
C ASP A 337 -25.84 -29.08 5.84
N LYS A 338 -24.97 -28.11 5.51
CA LYS A 338 -24.02 -28.15 4.38
C LYS A 338 -24.73 -28.19 3.02
N SER A 339 -25.89 -27.55 2.95
CA SER A 339 -26.64 -27.41 1.71
C SER A 339 -27.08 -25.98 1.45
N VAL A 340 -27.30 -25.70 0.17
CA VAL A 340 -28.01 -24.50 -0.31
C VAL A 340 -29.26 -24.96 -1.04
N ILE A 341 -30.41 -24.38 -0.71
CA ILE A 341 -31.66 -24.64 -1.43
C ILE A 341 -32.06 -23.38 -2.21
N ALA A 342 -32.34 -23.55 -3.50
CA ALA A 342 -32.95 -22.54 -4.34
C ALA A 342 -34.47 -22.79 -4.38
N TRP A 343 -35.25 -21.77 -4.02
CA TRP A 343 -36.69 -21.80 -3.92
C TRP A 343 -37.32 -20.95 -5.02
N ASP A 344 -38.33 -21.49 -5.70
CA ASP A 344 -39.23 -20.72 -6.54
C ASP A 344 -40.30 -20.08 -5.67
N LEU A 345 -40.41 -18.76 -5.74
CA LEU A 345 -41.44 -18.00 -5.02
C LEU A 345 -42.73 -17.82 -5.83
N THR A 346 -42.72 -18.14 -7.13
CA THR A 346 -43.86 -17.91 -8.03
C THR A 346 -44.74 -19.16 -8.21
N GLY A 347 -44.17 -20.35 -8.00
CA GLY A 347 -44.81 -21.65 -8.24
C GLY A 347 -44.89 -22.04 -9.72
N ASN A 348 -44.22 -21.30 -10.60
CA ASN A 348 -44.26 -21.48 -12.06
C ASN A 348 -42.92 -21.87 -12.66
N LEU A 349 -41.84 -21.87 -11.89
CA LEU A 349 -40.51 -22.22 -12.38
C LEU A 349 -40.27 -23.72 -12.21
N THR A 350 -39.58 -24.28 -13.18
CA THR A 350 -39.06 -25.65 -13.17
C THR A 350 -37.58 -25.63 -13.54
N ILE A 351 -36.86 -26.74 -13.37
CA ILE A 351 -35.44 -26.82 -13.72
C ILE A 351 -35.19 -26.59 -15.22
N ASP A 352 -36.19 -26.84 -16.07
CA ASP A 352 -36.16 -26.62 -17.52
C ASP A 352 -36.45 -25.16 -17.91
N SER A 353 -36.85 -24.31 -16.94
CA SER A 353 -37.24 -22.92 -17.22
C SER A 353 -36.02 -22.08 -17.62
N GLU A 354 -36.18 -21.30 -18.68
CA GLU A 354 -35.22 -20.26 -19.03
C GLU A 354 -35.42 -19.07 -18.09
N LEU A 355 -34.52 -18.92 -17.11
CA LEU A 355 -34.44 -17.68 -16.34
C LEU A 355 -34.03 -16.55 -17.28
N SER A 356 -34.62 -15.37 -17.09
CA SER A 356 -34.27 -14.22 -17.93
C SER A 356 -32.78 -13.92 -17.80
N LYS A 357 -32.02 -14.14 -18.89
CA LYS A 357 -30.70 -13.54 -19.07
C LYS A 357 -30.88 -12.04 -19.28
N ASN A 358 -31.31 -11.32 -18.24
CA ASN A 358 -31.21 -9.86 -18.18
C ASN A 358 -29.76 -9.39 -17.97
N ILE A 359 -28.78 -10.26 -18.23
CA ILE A 359 -27.46 -9.85 -18.70
C ILE A 359 -27.65 -9.41 -20.16
N GLY A 360 -28.11 -8.17 -20.33
CA GLY A 360 -28.53 -7.64 -21.61
C GLY A 360 -27.46 -7.80 -22.69
N THR A 361 -27.74 -8.67 -23.66
CA THR A 361 -27.19 -8.62 -25.03
C THR A 361 -27.75 -7.43 -25.79
N LYS A 362 -27.54 -6.22 -25.26
CA LYS A 362 -27.59 -4.94 -25.98
C LYS A 362 -26.25 -4.24 -25.80
N TRP A 363 -25.22 -4.87 -26.35
CA TRP A 363 -23.87 -4.33 -26.48
C TRP A 363 -23.74 -3.28 -27.61
N PHE A 364 -24.84 -2.68 -28.11
CA PHE A 364 -24.75 -1.60 -29.09
C PHE A 364 -25.88 -0.57 -28.89
N VAL A 365 -25.46 0.65 -28.53
CA VAL A 365 -26.08 1.95 -28.87
C VAL A 365 -27.44 2.24 -28.20
N ASN A 366 -27.44 2.87 -27.03
CA ASN A 366 -27.41 4.34 -26.83
C ASN A 366 -27.75 4.69 -25.37
N ASP A 367 -26.74 5.24 -24.68
CA ASP A 367 -26.75 6.02 -23.43
C ASP A 367 -26.97 5.30 -22.08
N PRO A 368 -25.89 4.71 -21.51
CA PRO A 368 -25.48 5.01 -20.13
C PRO A 368 -23.94 5.11 -20.01
N GLU A 369 -23.36 6.22 -20.45
CA GLU A 369 -21.92 6.30 -20.75
C GLU A 369 -20.96 6.66 -19.60
N LYS A 370 -21.41 6.91 -18.37
CA LYS A 370 -20.49 7.28 -17.26
C LYS A 370 -20.23 6.20 -16.21
N SER A 371 -21.22 5.42 -15.77
CA SER A 371 -21.01 4.41 -14.71
C SER A 371 -20.38 3.11 -15.21
N THR A 372 -20.64 2.73 -16.46
CA THR A 372 -20.23 1.46 -17.06
C THR A 372 -18.81 1.47 -17.62
N LYS A 373 -18.28 2.66 -17.97
CA LYS A 373 -16.88 2.82 -18.42
C LYS A 373 -15.89 2.57 -17.28
N HIS A 374 -16.17 3.09 -16.08
CA HIS A 374 -15.24 3.00 -14.94
C HIS A 374 -14.96 1.55 -14.50
N GLU A 375 -15.97 0.69 -14.41
CA GLU A 375 -15.81 -0.71 -13.99
C GLU A 375 -15.17 -1.57 -15.10
N HIS A 376 -15.52 -1.31 -16.38
CA HIS A 376 -14.88 -1.99 -17.52
C HIS A 376 -13.41 -1.59 -17.70
N ASP A 377 -13.04 -0.34 -17.44
CA ASP A 377 -11.66 0.12 -17.44
C ASP A 377 -10.88 -0.43 -16.22
N LEU A 378 -11.53 -0.58 -15.06
CA LEU A 378 -10.99 -1.30 -13.90
C LEU A 378 -10.65 -2.74 -14.25
N MET A 379 -11.56 -3.44 -14.94
CA MET A 379 -11.36 -4.83 -15.36
C MET A 379 -10.25 -4.98 -16.41
N LYS A 380 -10.15 -4.04 -17.36
CA LYS A 380 -9.16 -4.09 -18.43
C LYS A 380 -7.73 -3.80 -17.96
N ASN A 381 -7.58 -3.01 -16.89
CA ASN A 381 -6.27 -2.70 -16.28
C ASN A 381 -5.79 -3.78 -15.28
N VAL A 382 -6.68 -4.65 -14.79
CA VAL A 382 -6.35 -5.77 -13.90
C VAL A 382 -5.86 -7.00 -14.70
N GLU A 383 -6.27 -7.12 -15.95
CA GLU A 383 -5.90 -8.23 -16.84
C GLU A 383 -4.44 -8.14 -17.36
N THR A 384 -3.74 -7.03 -17.13
CA THR A 384 -2.29 -6.97 -17.33
C THR A 384 -1.60 -7.36 -16.03
N TYR A 385 -0.93 -8.51 -16.01
CA TYR A 385 -0.10 -9.01 -14.90
C TYR A 385 1.01 -8.05 -14.42
N ALA A 386 1.10 -6.82 -14.95
CA ALA A 386 2.15 -5.83 -14.71
C ALA A 386 2.15 -5.22 -13.28
N ASN A 387 1.09 -5.42 -12.48
CA ASN A 387 0.88 -4.71 -11.22
C ASN A 387 0.95 -5.58 -9.96
N GLU A 388 1.19 -6.89 -10.09
CA GLU A 388 1.36 -7.78 -8.94
C GLU A 388 2.84 -8.01 -8.63
N VAL A 389 3.16 -8.10 -7.34
CA VAL A 389 4.46 -8.61 -6.89
C VAL A 389 4.50 -10.10 -7.22
N ARG A 390 5.42 -10.50 -8.11
CA ARG A 390 5.48 -11.89 -8.58
C ARG A 390 6.62 -12.63 -7.94
N LEU A 391 6.39 -13.86 -7.50
CA LEU A 391 7.45 -14.76 -7.10
C LEU A 391 8.24 -15.18 -8.34
N ILE A 392 9.53 -14.86 -8.40
CA ILE A 392 10.42 -15.23 -9.50
C ILE A 392 10.98 -16.63 -9.25
N GLN A 393 11.60 -16.81 -8.09
CA GLN A 393 12.33 -18.04 -7.77
C GLN A 393 12.29 -18.32 -6.26
N ARG A 394 12.18 -19.61 -5.93
CA ARG A 394 12.30 -20.16 -4.57
C ARG A 394 13.63 -20.88 -4.46
N LEU A 395 14.51 -20.41 -3.58
CA LEU A 395 15.85 -20.94 -3.35
C LEU A 395 15.80 -21.85 -2.13
N GLU A 396 16.06 -23.15 -2.31
CA GLU A 396 15.90 -24.19 -1.26
C GLU A 396 17.21 -24.87 -0.85
N GLU A 397 18.36 -24.30 -1.21
CA GLU A 397 19.68 -24.93 -0.99
C GLU A 397 20.16 -24.89 0.47
N HIS A 398 19.47 -24.15 1.35
CA HIS A 398 19.80 -24.08 2.77
C HIS A 398 19.25 -25.29 3.55
N ASN A 399 20.06 -25.84 4.44
CA ASN A 399 19.66 -26.99 5.28
C ASN A 399 19.08 -26.58 6.64
N GLY A 400 19.17 -25.29 6.99
CA GLY A 400 18.71 -24.68 8.23
C GLY A 400 17.89 -23.41 7.98
N ALA A 401 17.35 -22.84 9.04
CA ALA A 401 16.59 -21.60 8.99
C ALA A 401 17.40 -20.47 8.33
N VAL A 402 16.82 -19.72 7.40
CA VAL A 402 17.45 -18.51 6.89
C VAL A 402 17.21 -17.39 7.90
N ASN A 403 18.27 -16.75 8.39
CA ASN A 403 18.17 -15.73 9.43
C ASN A 403 18.28 -14.31 8.86
N SER A 404 19.04 -14.11 7.77
CA SER A 404 19.22 -12.79 7.15
C SER A 404 19.40 -12.92 5.64
N VAL A 405 18.93 -11.90 4.92
CA VAL A 405 19.12 -11.73 3.48
C VAL A 405 19.54 -10.28 3.19
N ALA A 406 20.40 -10.07 2.20
CA ALA A 406 20.86 -8.75 1.79
C ALA A 406 21.10 -8.70 0.29
N PHE A 407 20.78 -7.58 -0.37
CA PHE A 407 21.13 -7.31 -1.76
C PHE A 407 22.34 -6.37 -1.85
N HIS A 408 23.06 -6.48 -2.95
CA HIS A 408 23.95 -5.43 -3.44
C HIS A 408 23.67 -5.16 -4.91
N GLY A 409 23.36 -3.89 -5.23
CA GLY A 409 22.80 -3.53 -6.53
C GLY A 409 21.59 -4.39 -6.88
N ASN A 410 21.54 -4.80 -8.15
CA ASN A 410 20.57 -5.76 -8.68
C ASN A 410 21.20 -7.11 -9.02
N ASN A 411 22.49 -7.27 -8.74
CA ASN A 411 23.30 -8.36 -9.30
C ASN A 411 23.63 -9.44 -8.27
N PHE A 412 23.66 -9.08 -6.98
CA PHE A 412 24.08 -9.99 -5.92
C PHE A 412 23.04 -10.05 -4.80
N LEU A 413 22.77 -11.26 -4.35
CA LEU A 413 21.96 -11.56 -3.17
C LEU A 413 22.80 -12.44 -2.24
N ALA A 414 22.86 -12.10 -0.96
CA ALA A 414 23.48 -12.92 0.07
C ALA A 414 22.42 -13.44 1.04
N SER A 415 22.60 -14.68 1.51
CA SER A 415 21.75 -15.31 2.51
C SER A 415 22.59 -15.96 3.61
N ALA A 416 22.22 -15.70 4.86
CA ALA A 416 22.82 -16.29 6.05
C ALA A 416 21.84 -17.24 6.74
N SER A 417 22.33 -18.40 7.18
CA SER A 417 21.49 -19.46 7.71
C SER A 417 22.04 -20.10 8.98
N GLY A 418 21.12 -20.70 9.75
CA GLY A 418 21.42 -21.57 10.87
C GLY A 418 22.11 -22.89 10.50
N ASP A 419 22.28 -23.17 9.20
CA ASP A 419 23.18 -24.23 8.72
C ASP A 419 24.67 -23.87 8.83
N LYS A 420 24.98 -22.67 9.36
CA LYS A 420 26.32 -22.09 9.59
C LYS A 420 26.99 -21.55 8.32
N LEU A 421 26.30 -21.59 7.19
CA LEU A 421 26.84 -21.19 5.91
C LEU A 421 26.28 -19.83 5.49
N VAL A 422 27.09 -19.09 4.75
CA VAL A 422 26.65 -17.91 3.99
C VAL A 422 26.67 -18.28 2.51
N ARG A 423 25.59 -18.00 1.79
CA ARG A 423 25.51 -18.23 0.35
C ARG A 423 25.42 -16.92 -0.40
N ILE A 424 26.10 -16.86 -1.54
CA ILE A 424 26.07 -15.72 -2.46
C ILE A 424 25.49 -16.17 -3.80
N TRP A 425 24.48 -15.44 -4.24
CA TRP A 425 23.74 -15.68 -5.46
C TRP A 425 23.98 -14.53 -6.44
N SER A 426 24.20 -14.86 -7.71
CA SER A 426 24.10 -13.88 -8.80
C SER A 426 22.70 -13.86 -9.39
N VAL A 427 22.21 -12.66 -9.63
CA VAL A 427 20.96 -12.38 -10.34
C VAL A 427 21.32 -12.00 -11.77
N GLU A 428 20.90 -12.82 -12.74
CA GLU A 428 21.11 -12.60 -14.16
C GLU A 428 19.75 -12.38 -14.84
N THR A 429 19.64 -11.29 -15.59
CA THR A 429 18.44 -10.96 -16.38
C THR A 429 18.74 -11.22 -17.84
N GLU A 430 18.07 -12.20 -18.43
CA GLU A 430 18.17 -12.55 -19.85
C GLU A 430 16.87 -12.14 -20.57
N GLU A 431 16.98 -11.66 -21.81
CA GLU A 431 15.82 -11.44 -22.68
C GLU A 431 15.63 -12.66 -23.59
N GLU A 432 14.62 -13.48 -23.32
CA GLU A 432 14.21 -14.60 -24.18
C GLU A 432 12.84 -14.27 -24.81
N ASP A 433 12.74 -14.31 -26.14
CA ASP A 433 11.49 -14.05 -26.89
C ASP A 433 10.76 -12.72 -26.59
N GLY A 434 11.48 -11.71 -26.10
CA GLY A 434 10.92 -10.40 -25.73
C GLY A 434 10.31 -10.34 -24.33
N GLU A 435 10.45 -11.39 -23.52
CA GLU A 435 10.15 -11.39 -22.09
C GLU A 435 11.45 -11.42 -21.27
N GLU A 436 11.52 -10.61 -20.21
CA GLU A 436 12.63 -10.61 -19.26
C GLU A 436 12.56 -11.86 -18.36
N VAL A 437 13.48 -12.80 -18.55
CA VAL A 437 13.66 -13.99 -17.70
C VAL A 437 14.77 -13.71 -16.70
N ILE A 438 14.43 -13.77 -15.42
CA ILE A 438 15.39 -13.55 -14.32
C ILE A 438 15.78 -14.90 -13.74
N LYS A 439 17.07 -15.22 -13.78
CA LYS A 439 17.65 -16.46 -13.23
C LYS A 439 18.57 -16.09 -12.06
N ILE A 440 18.35 -16.74 -10.92
CA ILE A 440 19.18 -16.57 -9.73
C ILE A 440 19.96 -17.86 -9.50
N GLN A 441 21.29 -17.76 -9.53
CA GLN A 441 22.20 -18.90 -9.44
C GLN A 441 23.23 -18.69 -8.34
N GLU A 442 23.57 -19.75 -7.63
CA GLU A 442 24.62 -19.74 -6.61
C GLU A 442 26.00 -19.56 -7.27
N LYS A 443 26.86 -18.73 -6.68
CA LYS A 443 28.23 -18.54 -7.16
C LYS A 443 29.07 -19.79 -6.96
N SER A 444 30.05 -20.02 -7.84
CA SER A 444 30.88 -21.22 -7.84
C SER A 444 31.74 -21.43 -6.59
N PHE A 445 32.10 -20.35 -5.88
CA PHE A 445 32.86 -20.40 -4.62
C PHE A 445 31.95 -20.48 -3.38
N SER A 446 30.63 -20.35 -3.55
CA SER A 446 29.62 -20.52 -2.50
C SER A 446 29.30 -22.02 -2.34
N PRO A 447 28.99 -22.52 -1.12
CA PRO A 447 28.79 -21.80 0.14
C PRO A 447 30.08 -21.39 0.85
N LEU A 448 30.04 -20.25 1.55
CA LEU A 448 31.10 -19.78 2.42
C LEU A 448 31.02 -20.48 3.78
N ASP A 449 32.00 -21.33 4.07
CA ASP A 449 32.09 -22.14 5.29
C ASP A 449 33.27 -21.69 6.16
N ALA A 450 32.98 -20.97 7.25
CA ALA A 450 33.97 -20.64 8.27
C ALA A 450 33.38 -20.44 9.68
N HIS A 451 32.08 -20.13 9.78
CA HIS A 451 31.43 -19.96 11.07
C HIS A 451 31.19 -21.30 11.77
N THR A 452 31.36 -21.32 13.09
CA THR A 452 31.20 -22.56 13.87
C THR A 452 29.76 -22.79 14.35
N TYR A 453 29.00 -21.69 14.48
CA TYR A 453 27.60 -21.65 14.88
C TYR A 453 26.74 -20.90 13.85
N SER A 454 25.43 -20.86 14.10
CA SER A 454 24.42 -20.20 13.27
C SER A 454 24.83 -18.77 12.90
N VAL A 455 24.80 -18.47 11.60
CA VAL A 455 25.02 -17.11 11.10
C VAL A 455 23.71 -16.35 11.23
N ASN A 456 23.72 -15.22 11.95
CA ASN A 456 22.51 -14.46 12.26
C ASN A 456 22.26 -13.33 11.28
N TYR A 457 23.32 -12.66 10.81
CA TYR A 457 23.17 -11.47 9.98
C TYR A 457 24.23 -11.42 8.88
N VAL A 458 23.87 -10.79 7.77
CA VAL A 458 24.75 -10.57 6.63
C VAL A 458 24.44 -9.23 5.97
N GLU A 459 25.47 -8.47 5.58
CA GLU A 459 25.33 -7.21 4.85
C GLU A 459 26.53 -6.93 3.96
N PHE A 460 26.26 -6.43 2.75
CA PHE A 460 27.28 -5.98 1.82
C PHE A 460 27.84 -4.62 2.22
N SER A 461 29.10 -4.37 1.92
CA SER A 461 29.67 -3.03 2.00
C SER A 461 28.97 -2.10 0.99
N PRO A 462 28.95 -0.77 1.21
CA PRO A 462 28.33 0.18 0.28
C PRO A 462 28.89 0.10 -1.14
N CYS A 463 30.16 -0.31 -1.28
CA CYS A 463 30.82 -0.51 -2.58
C CYS A 463 30.68 -1.94 -3.15
N GLY A 464 30.09 -2.87 -2.41
CA GLY A 464 29.80 -4.23 -2.87
C GLY A 464 30.98 -5.19 -2.97
N SER A 465 32.21 -4.72 -2.75
CA SER A 465 33.42 -5.55 -2.82
C SER A 465 33.62 -6.46 -1.62
N MET A 466 32.93 -6.16 -0.51
CA MET A 466 33.03 -6.89 0.74
C MET A 466 31.66 -7.30 1.25
N LEU A 467 31.60 -8.42 1.95
CA LEU A 467 30.42 -8.93 2.65
C LEU A 467 30.78 -9.16 4.11
N ALA A 468 30.01 -8.59 5.04
CA ALA A 468 30.14 -8.91 6.46
C ALA A 468 29.12 -9.97 6.86
N SER A 469 29.55 -10.96 7.65
CA SER A 469 28.66 -11.94 8.28
C SER A 469 28.96 -12.08 9.76
N CYS A 470 27.93 -12.12 10.60
CA CYS A 470 28.09 -12.32 12.04
C CYS A 470 27.37 -13.56 12.55
N SER A 471 27.96 -14.21 13.55
CA SER A 471 27.48 -15.49 14.07
C SER A 471 27.40 -15.53 15.59
N LEU A 472 26.65 -16.50 16.10
CA LEU A 472 26.61 -16.86 17.52
C LEU A 472 27.95 -17.41 18.03
N ASP A 473 28.94 -17.63 17.16
CA ASP A 473 30.31 -17.97 17.57
C ASP A 473 31.10 -16.79 18.14
N GLY A 474 30.51 -15.59 18.13
CA GLY A 474 31.12 -14.38 18.66
C GLY A 474 32.06 -13.67 17.68
N THR A 475 32.02 -14.06 16.41
CA THR A 475 32.86 -13.47 15.36
C THR A 475 32.04 -12.79 14.27
N THR A 476 32.60 -11.69 13.74
CA THR A 476 32.16 -11.11 12.47
C THR A 476 33.28 -11.30 11.45
N LEU A 477 32.96 -11.96 10.34
CA LEU A 477 33.87 -12.25 9.24
C LEU A 477 33.61 -11.31 8.08
N ILE A 478 34.68 -10.90 7.40
CA ILE A 478 34.61 -10.08 6.18
C ILE A 478 35.11 -10.90 5.00
N TRP A 479 34.24 -11.06 4.01
CA TRP A 479 34.48 -11.85 2.80
C TRP A 479 34.68 -10.94 1.61
N ASN A 480 35.50 -11.38 0.66
CA ASN A 480 35.57 -10.81 -0.66
C ASN A 480 34.40 -11.34 -1.51
N THR A 481 33.61 -10.46 -2.11
CA THR A 481 32.41 -10.85 -2.87
C THR A 481 32.71 -11.43 -4.25
N GLU A 482 33.90 -11.17 -4.81
CA GLU A 482 34.32 -11.70 -6.10
C GLU A 482 35.01 -13.06 -5.98
N THR A 483 35.83 -13.26 -4.94
CA THR A 483 36.63 -14.49 -4.77
C THR A 483 36.03 -15.47 -3.75
N GLY A 484 35.23 -14.99 -2.81
CA GLY A 484 34.73 -15.79 -1.68
C GLY A 484 35.72 -16.01 -0.55
N ASP A 485 36.94 -15.48 -0.65
CA ASP A 485 37.94 -15.61 0.40
C ASP A 485 37.67 -14.65 1.56
N GLN A 486 38.17 -14.98 2.75
CA GLN A 486 38.18 -14.05 3.86
C GLN A 486 39.11 -12.87 3.55
N ALA A 487 38.54 -11.70 3.34
CA ALA A 487 39.28 -10.51 2.94
C ALA A 487 40.12 -9.94 4.08
N LYS A 488 39.65 -10.06 5.33
CA LYS A 488 40.23 -9.47 6.55
C LYS A 488 40.10 -10.42 7.74
N SER A 489 40.88 -10.19 8.81
CA SER A 489 40.77 -10.96 10.05
C SER A 489 39.38 -10.81 10.68
N SER A 490 38.96 -11.82 11.44
CA SER A 490 37.69 -11.81 12.17
C SER A 490 37.67 -10.72 13.24
N PHE A 491 36.61 -9.93 13.30
CA PHE A 491 36.32 -9.15 14.50
C PHE A 491 35.81 -10.11 15.57
N VAL A 492 36.47 -10.13 16.72
CA VAL A 492 36.07 -10.96 17.86
C VAL A 492 35.49 -10.01 18.89
N ASN A 493 34.17 -10.10 19.11
CA ASN A 493 33.55 -9.44 20.25
C ASN A 493 33.95 -10.15 21.55
N SER A 494 33.45 -9.67 22.68
CA SER A 494 33.73 -10.14 24.04
C SER A 494 33.53 -11.65 24.35
N GLY A 495 33.29 -12.50 23.34
CA GLY A 495 33.15 -13.95 23.43
C GLY A 495 31.70 -14.44 23.46
N THR A 496 30.73 -13.53 23.30
CA THR A 496 29.29 -13.81 23.28
C THR A 496 28.74 -13.75 21.84
N GLY A 497 27.55 -14.31 21.61
CA GLY A 497 26.96 -14.38 20.28
C GLY A 497 26.62 -13.00 19.70
N ILE A 498 27.03 -12.75 18.45
CA ILE A 498 26.71 -11.53 17.72
C ILE A 498 25.40 -11.73 16.96
N ARG A 499 24.45 -10.80 17.12
CA ARG A 499 23.13 -10.85 16.47
C ARG A 499 23.08 -10.04 15.20
N VAL A 500 23.78 -8.92 15.14
CA VAL A 500 23.73 -7.98 14.01
C VAL A 500 25.09 -7.34 13.75
N CYS A 501 25.42 -7.17 12.48
CA CYS A 501 26.54 -6.37 12.01
C CYS A 501 26.06 -5.41 10.91
N ARG A 502 26.40 -4.12 10.99
CA ARG A 502 26.02 -3.12 9.99
C ARG A 502 27.19 -2.27 9.52
N TRP A 503 27.27 -2.02 8.22
CA TRP A 503 28.23 -1.08 7.64
C TRP A 503 27.77 0.37 7.81
N SER A 504 28.71 1.28 8.02
CA SER A 504 28.44 2.70 7.81
C SER A 504 28.24 2.97 6.31
N PRO A 505 27.31 3.87 5.92
CA PRO A 505 27.11 4.23 4.52
C PRO A 505 28.35 4.77 3.79
N ASP A 506 29.30 5.38 4.51
CA ASP A 506 30.60 5.79 3.98
C ASP A 506 31.60 4.63 3.76
N GLY A 507 31.28 3.43 4.26
CA GLY A 507 32.08 2.21 4.14
C GLY A 507 33.33 2.16 5.02
N THR A 508 33.56 3.16 5.89
CA THR A 508 34.76 3.27 6.72
C THR A 508 34.66 2.51 8.04
N LYS A 509 33.45 2.29 8.54
CA LYS A 509 33.19 1.70 9.86
C LYS A 509 32.24 0.52 9.77
N ILE A 510 32.32 -0.36 10.75
CA ILE A 510 31.35 -1.44 10.96
C ILE A 510 30.92 -1.47 12.43
N ALA A 511 29.62 -1.57 12.68
CA ALA A 511 29.06 -1.73 14.01
C ALA A 511 28.59 -3.16 14.23
N THR A 512 28.87 -3.71 15.40
CA THR A 512 28.50 -5.09 15.78
C THR A 512 27.88 -5.11 17.17
N ALA A 513 26.77 -5.82 17.35
CA ALA A 513 26.16 -6.04 18.66
C ALA A 513 25.47 -7.39 18.78
N GLY A 514 25.22 -7.81 20.02
CA GLY A 514 24.50 -9.05 20.29
C GLY A 514 24.13 -9.21 21.76
N ASP A 515 24.46 -10.38 22.31
CA ASP A 515 24.05 -10.79 23.65
C ASP A 515 24.88 -10.15 24.79
N ASP A 516 25.92 -9.37 24.49
CA ASP A 516 26.74 -8.68 25.49
C ASP A 516 26.24 -7.28 25.88
N GLU A 517 25.04 -6.87 25.44
CA GLU A 517 24.40 -5.58 25.76
C GLU A 517 25.21 -4.36 25.27
N LYS A 518 26.29 -4.59 24.52
CA LYS A 518 27.23 -3.57 24.05
C LYS A 518 27.24 -3.52 22.54
N THR A 519 27.34 -2.30 21.99
CA THR A 519 27.62 -2.12 20.57
C THR A 519 29.06 -1.69 20.39
N MET A 520 29.82 -2.45 19.63
CA MET A 520 31.20 -2.14 19.27
C MET A 520 31.24 -1.51 17.89
N LEU A 521 31.96 -0.40 17.76
CA LEU A 521 32.23 0.26 16.48
C LEU A 521 33.70 0.04 16.11
N TRP A 522 33.94 -0.43 14.90
CA TRP A 522 35.26 -0.80 14.40
C TRP A 522 35.63 0.02 13.18
N ASP A 523 36.92 0.30 13.03
CA ASP A 523 37.48 0.85 11.81
C ASP A 523 37.81 -0.28 10.83
N ILE A 524 37.39 -0.14 9.57
CA ILE A 524 37.65 -1.20 8.59
C ILE A 524 39.11 -1.23 8.15
N GLU A 525 39.79 -0.08 8.02
CA GLU A 525 41.14 0.00 7.49
C GLU A 525 42.17 -0.52 8.49
N THR A 526 42.06 -0.08 9.74
CA THR A 526 43.00 -0.44 10.82
C THR A 526 42.61 -1.71 11.56
N MET A 527 41.35 -2.14 11.49
CA MET A 527 40.76 -3.21 12.31
C MET A 527 40.73 -2.90 13.82
N ASP A 528 40.92 -1.63 14.20
CA ASP A 528 40.89 -1.22 15.59
C ASP A 528 39.45 -0.94 16.06
N GLN A 529 39.24 -1.15 17.35
CA GLN A 529 38.01 -0.78 18.04
C GLN A 529 37.98 0.74 18.27
N LEU A 530 37.01 1.43 17.68
CA LEU A 530 36.83 2.88 17.81
C LEU A 530 36.06 3.24 19.08
N HIS A 531 34.86 2.69 19.24
CA HIS A 531 33.94 3.04 20.33
C HIS A 531 33.20 1.82 20.89
N VAL A 532 32.79 1.94 22.16
CA VAL A 532 31.87 1.02 22.84
C VAL A 532 30.68 1.82 23.33
N PHE A 533 29.52 1.51 22.79
CA PHE A 533 28.26 2.09 23.24
C PHE A 533 27.62 1.16 24.27
N GLU A 534 27.32 1.70 25.45
CA GLU A 534 26.78 0.95 26.58
C GLU A 534 25.45 1.55 27.09
N GLY A 535 24.72 0.77 27.88
CA GLY A 535 23.63 1.25 28.71
C GLY A 535 22.27 0.62 28.43
N HIS A 536 22.12 -0.22 27.40
CA HIS A 536 21.00 -1.15 27.32
C HIS A 536 21.07 -2.18 28.46
N ALA A 537 19.93 -2.71 28.89
CA ALA A 537 19.84 -3.68 29.97
C ALA A 537 19.54 -5.13 29.51
N ASP A 538 19.42 -5.33 28.19
CA ASP A 538 19.23 -6.63 27.56
C ASP A 538 19.89 -6.65 26.17
N ALA A 539 19.90 -7.82 25.53
CA ALA A 539 20.52 -8.07 24.24
C ALA A 539 20.03 -7.10 23.15
N ILE A 540 20.99 -6.66 22.32
CA ILE A 540 20.75 -5.74 21.21
C ILE A 540 20.34 -6.57 19.99
N SER A 541 19.16 -6.30 19.46
CA SER A 541 18.55 -7.05 18.36
C SER A 541 18.85 -6.43 16.99
N ALA A 542 18.91 -5.10 16.91
CA ALA A 542 19.07 -4.40 15.65
C ALA A 542 19.91 -3.11 15.77
N ILE A 543 20.56 -2.78 14.66
CA ILE A 543 21.38 -1.57 14.49
C ILE A 543 21.00 -0.92 13.16
N ALA A 544 21.02 0.41 13.10
CA ALA A 544 20.93 1.17 11.85
C ALA A 544 21.77 2.45 11.91
N PHE A 545 22.54 2.72 10.85
CA PHE A 545 23.25 4.00 10.67
C PHE A 545 22.36 5.01 9.93
N THR A 546 22.52 6.29 10.25
CA THR A 546 22.00 7.37 9.42
C THR A 546 22.75 7.44 8.09
N HIS A 547 22.10 7.91 7.02
CA HIS A 547 22.68 7.95 5.68
C HIS A 547 23.99 8.76 5.59
N ASP A 548 24.14 9.78 6.43
CA ASP A 548 25.35 10.60 6.56
C ASP A 548 26.48 9.94 7.38
N SER A 549 26.29 8.69 7.85
CA SER A 549 27.22 7.94 8.70
C SER A 549 27.55 8.58 10.04
N ARG A 550 26.83 9.64 10.44
CA ARG A 550 27.13 10.40 11.65
C ARG A 550 26.56 9.74 12.90
N TYR A 551 25.31 9.28 12.84
CA TYR A 551 24.60 8.74 13.99
C TYR A 551 24.31 7.25 13.83
N LEU A 552 24.21 6.58 14.98
CA LEU A 552 23.93 5.15 15.09
C LEU A 552 22.73 4.93 16.02
N VAL A 553 21.71 4.21 15.55
CA VAL A 553 20.64 3.70 16.40
C VAL A 553 20.92 2.25 16.75
N THR A 554 20.72 1.94 18.02
CA THR A 554 20.76 0.57 18.56
C THR A 554 19.42 0.28 19.22
N ALA A 555 18.85 -0.90 18.97
CA ALA A 555 17.56 -1.31 19.48
C ALA A 555 17.66 -2.62 20.25
N CYS A 556 16.87 -2.73 21.32
CA CYS A 556 16.98 -3.78 22.34
C CYS A 556 15.68 -4.60 22.47
N ASN A 557 15.83 -5.84 22.93
CA ASN A 557 14.73 -6.74 23.24
C ASN A 557 13.79 -6.25 24.37
N GLU A 558 14.20 -5.27 25.18
CA GLU A 558 13.32 -4.65 26.19
C GLU A 558 12.34 -3.64 25.60
N GLY A 559 12.45 -3.30 24.31
CA GLY A 559 11.53 -2.38 23.66
C GLY A 559 12.03 -0.95 23.58
N THR A 560 13.34 -0.75 23.83
CA THR A 560 13.99 0.56 23.79
C THR A 560 14.89 0.71 22.58
N TRP A 561 15.06 1.95 22.11
CA TRP A 561 16.12 2.30 21.16
C TRP A 561 16.91 3.51 21.65
N ARG A 562 18.19 3.54 21.30
CA ARG A 562 19.15 4.59 21.67
C ARG A 562 19.89 5.10 20.46
N LEU A 563 20.05 6.41 20.40
CA LEU A 563 20.82 7.11 19.36
C LEU A 563 22.17 7.54 19.91
N PHE A 564 23.25 7.28 19.17
CA PHE A 564 24.62 7.65 19.52
C PHE A 564 25.25 8.49 18.40
N ASP A 565 26.17 9.39 18.76
CA ASP A 565 27.07 10.05 17.79
C ASP A 565 28.30 9.17 17.59
N THR A 566 28.67 8.90 16.34
CA THR A 566 29.83 8.07 16.01
C THR A 566 31.15 8.83 16.02
N LEU A 567 31.10 10.17 16.10
CA LEU A 567 32.28 11.05 16.07
C LEU A 567 32.65 11.63 17.44
N ASP A 568 31.82 11.44 18.47
CA ASP A 568 32.07 12.03 19.79
C ASP A 568 33.08 11.20 20.60
N GLU A 569 34.35 11.59 20.52
CA GLU A 569 35.44 10.94 21.26
C GLU A 569 35.41 11.16 22.78
N LYS A 570 34.68 12.17 23.29
CA LYS A 570 34.74 12.56 24.71
C LYS A 570 33.62 11.96 25.56
N ASN A 571 32.41 11.85 25.00
CA ASN A 571 31.23 11.31 25.67
C ASN A 571 30.63 10.09 24.95
N GLY A 572 31.33 9.49 23.98
CA GLY A 572 30.81 8.46 23.06
C GLY A 572 30.24 7.16 23.67
N SER A 573 30.13 7.04 25.00
CA SER A 573 29.36 5.95 25.64
C SER A 573 27.95 6.37 26.06
N GLU A 574 27.66 7.67 26.16
CA GLU A 574 26.34 8.19 26.54
C GLU A 574 25.44 8.37 25.31
N ALA A 575 24.18 7.94 25.41
CA ALA A 575 23.21 8.06 24.34
C ALA A 575 22.75 9.53 24.19
N LEU A 576 22.72 10.03 22.95
CA LEU A 576 22.16 11.34 22.60
C LEU A 576 20.66 11.42 22.86
N MET A 577 19.95 10.33 22.57
CA MET A 577 18.51 10.19 22.80
C MET A 577 18.20 8.75 23.20
N VAL A 578 17.22 8.60 24.08
CA VAL A 578 16.70 7.30 24.53
C VAL A 578 15.19 7.30 24.38
N CYS A 579 14.67 6.27 23.74
CA CYS A 579 13.23 5.99 23.69
C CYS A 579 12.94 4.74 24.52
N ASP A 580 12.35 4.94 25.70
CA ASP A 580 12.09 3.86 26.66
C ASP A 580 10.81 3.05 26.35
N ALA A 581 9.96 3.53 25.44
CA ALA A 581 8.65 2.95 25.16
C ALA A 581 8.38 2.85 23.64
N SER A 582 9.32 2.25 22.90
CA SER A 582 9.17 2.15 21.44
C SER A 582 8.24 1.03 21.01
N HIS A 583 8.38 -0.18 21.55
CA HIS A 583 7.51 -1.33 21.28
C HIS A 583 7.26 -2.12 22.56
N ASP A 584 6.03 -2.59 22.73
CA ASP A 584 5.70 -3.48 23.85
C ASP A 584 6.35 -4.85 23.58
N LEU A 585 7.06 -5.41 24.56
CA LEU A 585 7.73 -6.72 24.50
C LEU A 585 8.97 -6.82 23.58
N GLY A 586 9.51 -5.71 23.08
CA GLY A 586 10.81 -5.71 22.42
C GLY A 586 10.85 -5.23 20.98
N VAL A 587 11.95 -4.58 20.60
CA VAL A 587 12.26 -4.24 19.21
C VAL A 587 13.04 -5.38 18.59
N GLN A 588 12.69 -5.79 17.37
CA GLN A 588 13.40 -6.85 16.61
C GLN A 588 14.16 -6.29 15.40
N GLY A 589 13.70 -5.19 14.82
CA GLY A 589 14.32 -4.60 13.63
C GLY A 589 14.25 -3.09 13.63
N CYS A 590 15.26 -2.46 13.01
CA CYS A 590 15.26 -1.03 12.72
C CYS A 590 15.99 -0.72 11.41
N ASP A 591 15.61 0.38 10.76
CA ASP A 591 16.22 0.86 9.52
C ASP A 591 15.97 2.37 9.33
N PHE A 592 16.90 3.08 8.68
CA PHE A 592 16.77 4.51 8.36
C PHE A 592 16.46 4.75 6.88
N THR A 593 15.78 5.86 6.57
CA THR A 593 15.68 6.34 5.19
C THR A 593 17.03 6.86 4.66
N ARG A 594 17.20 6.79 3.34
CA ARG A 594 18.35 7.42 2.65
C ARG A 594 18.13 8.90 2.32
N ASP A 595 16.88 9.38 2.36
CA ASP A 595 16.53 10.77 2.03
C ASP A 595 16.48 11.65 3.29
N THR A 596 16.97 12.89 3.18
CA THR A 596 16.93 13.92 4.23
C THR A 596 16.40 15.22 3.68
N ASP A 597 15.46 15.86 4.38
CA ASP A 597 15.13 17.26 4.10
C ASP A 597 16.37 18.12 4.39
N VAL A 598 16.98 18.67 3.33
CA VAL A 598 18.28 19.38 3.40
C VAL A 598 18.21 20.62 4.33
N ASN A 599 17.01 21.12 4.61
CA ASN A 599 16.79 22.32 5.41
C ASN A 599 16.73 22.08 6.93
N GLN A 600 16.50 20.85 7.40
CA GLN A 600 16.45 20.48 8.82
C GLN A 600 16.91 19.02 8.96
N GLN A 601 17.94 18.71 9.76
CA GLN A 601 18.42 17.33 10.03
C GLN A 601 17.33 16.47 10.70
N ILE A 602 16.34 16.07 9.91
CA ILE A 602 15.21 15.23 10.25
C ILE A 602 15.49 13.86 9.62
N TYR A 603 15.65 12.86 10.47
CA TYR A 603 15.86 11.48 10.05
C TYR A 603 14.58 10.70 10.29
N LEU A 604 14.18 9.90 9.30
CA LEU A 604 13.04 8.99 9.44
C LEU A 604 13.56 7.59 9.78
N LEU A 605 13.25 7.13 10.99
CA LEU A 605 13.57 5.80 11.50
C LEU A 605 12.32 4.92 11.44
N ALA A 606 12.45 3.69 10.94
CA ALA A 606 11.46 2.65 11.11
C ALA A 606 11.93 1.65 12.17
N THR A 607 11.04 1.26 13.07
CA THR A 607 11.27 0.18 14.05
C THR A 607 10.14 -0.84 13.96
N CYS A 608 10.44 -2.10 14.25
CA CYS A 608 9.44 -3.16 14.32
C CYS A 608 9.69 -4.06 15.53
N GLY A 609 8.61 -4.65 16.07
CA GLY A 609 8.70 -5.33 17.36
C GLY A 609 7.72 -6.48 17.57
N ASN A 610 7.76 -7.00 18.80
CA ASN A 610 6.95 -8.13 19.26
C ASN A 610 5.48 -7.75 19.54
N ASP A 611 5.13 -6.48 19.44
CA ASP A 611 3.75 -5.96 19.50
C ASP A 611 3.00 -6.07 18.17
N SER A 612 3.62 -6.71 17.15
CA SER A 612 3.06 -6.86 15.79
C SER A 612 2.96 -5.55 14.99
N LEU A 613 3.65 -4.49 15.45
CA LEU A 613 3.62 -3.16 14.84
C LEU A 613 4.93 -2.83 14.12
N VAL A 614 4.82 -1.94 13.12
CA VAL A 614 5.95 -1.19 12.59
C VAL A 614 5.70 0.29 12.88
N LYS A 615 6.62 0.97 13.56
CA LYS A 615 6.48 2.39 13.91
C LYS A 615 7.48 3.25 13.16
N LEU A 616 7.05 4.42 12.74
CA LEU A 616 7.85 5.42 12.04
C LEU A 616 8.10 6.62 12.96
N TRP A 617 9.37 7.01 13.08
CA TRP A 617 9.83 8.05 14.00
C TRP A 617 10.55 9.14 13.23
N HIS A 618 10.16 10.38 13.47
CA HIS A 618 10.93 11.55 13.06
C HIS A 618 11.92 11.89 14.17
N ILE A 619 13.21 11.86 13.86
CA ILE A 619 14.29 12.22 14.77
C ILE A 619 14.85 13.56 14.31
N ILE A 620 14.77 14.58 15.17
CA ILE A 620 15.14 15.96 14.85
C ILE A 620 16.38 16.33 15.66
N ILE A 621 17.46 16.66 14.96
CA ILE A 621 18.72 17.08 15.56
C ILE A 621 19.08 18.48 15.01
N PRO A 622 19.00 19.56 15.79
CA PRO A 622 19.35 20.90 15.32
C PRO A 622 20.86 21.03 15.01
N ASN A 623 21.21 21.83 14.00
CA ASN A 623 22.61 22.15 13.68
C ASN A 623 23.21 23.13 14.71
N ASP A 624 24.29 22.72 15.38
CA ASP A 624 25.06 23.60 16.29
C ASP A 624 25.96 24.61 15.54
N SER A 625 25.98 24.62 14.20
CA SER A 625 26.90 25.44 13.39
C SER A 625 26.45 26.89 13.13
N LEU A 626 25.30 27.32 13.66
CA LEU A 626 24.79 28.70 13.55
C LEU A 626 24.62 29.34 14.94
N SER A 627 25.66 29.30 15.78
CA SER A 627 25.73 30.18 16.94
C SER A 627 26.42 31.48 16.56
N ASP A 628 25.71 32.35 15.86
CA ASP A 628 26.09 33.77 15.81
C ASP A 628 26.00 34.32 17.24
N SER A 629 27.12 34.86 17.71
CA SER A 629 27.21 35.60 18.95
C SER A 629 26.24 36.78 18.92
N ASP A 630 25.46 36.91 19.99
CA ASP A 630 24.53 38.00 20.31
C ASP A 630 23.10 37.90 19.74
N SER A 631 22.25 37.10 20.40
CA SER A 631 20.93 37.59 20.86
C SER A 631 20.20 36.63 21.82
N ILE A 632 20.05 37.09 23.06
CA ILE A 632 18.88 37.00 23.95
C ILE A 632 18.06 35.69 23.95
N LYS A 633 18.22 34.93 25.05
CA LYS A 633 17.30 33.96 25.68
C LYS A 633 15.89 33.88 25.06
N SER A 634 15.64 32.83 24.28
CA SER A 634 14.30 32.34 23.95
C SER A 634 14.33 30.85 23.64
N GLY A 635 13.70 30.04 24.52
CA GLY A 635 13.18 28.68 24.27
C GLY A 635 14.15 27.58 23.81
N ASN A 636 14.39 26.56 24.65
CA ASN A 636 15.02 25.29 24.25
C ASN A 636 14.29 24.65 23.05
N ILE A 637 14.81 24.80 21.84
CA ILE A 637 14.54 23.87 20.74
C ILE A 637 15.62 22.78 20.83
N GLY A 638 15.42 21.84 21.77
CA GLY A 638 16.34 20.73 22.02
C GLY A 638 16.10 19.55 21.06
N LYS A 639 17.14 18.71 20.87
CA LYS A 639 17.08 17.40 20.21
C LYS A 639 15.80 16.66 20.64
N SER A 640 15.01 16.15 19.69
CA SER A 640 13.74 15.49 20.00
C SER A 640 13.39 14.42 18.97
N TYR A 641 12.50 13.50 19.35
CA TYR A 641 11.91 12.53 18.44
C TYR A 641 10.39 12.53 18.57
N LYS A 642 9.69 12.19 17.50
CA LYS A 642 8.22 12.09 17.46
C LYS A 642 7.77 10.88 16.65
N GLU A 643 6.85 10.09 17.20
CA GLU A 643 6.16 9.05 16.43
C GLU A 643 5.28 9.71 15.35
N LYS A 644 5.55 9.38 14.09
CA LYS A 644 4.82 9.88 12.92
C LYS A 644 3.61 9.00 12.64
N LYS A 645 3.80 7.68 12.64
CA LYS A 645 2.79 6.70 12.23
C LYS A 645 3.10 5.31 12.78
N SER A 646 2.05 4.55 13.08
CA SER A 646 2.11 3.12 13.38
C SER A 646 1.41 2.34 12.27
N LEU A 647 2.10 1.37 11.68
CA LEU A 647 1.59 0.48 10.65
C LEU A 647 1.08 -0.79 11.33
N THR A 648 -0.24 -1.00 11.25
CA THR A 648 -0.94 -2.13 11.85
C THR A 648 -1.36 -3.10 10.75
N GLY A 649 -1.17 -4.39 10.96
CA GLY A 649 -1.71 -5.40 10.05
C GLY A 649 -1.08 -6.78 10.14
N HIS A 650 0.16 -6.91 10.61
CA HIS A 650 0.75 -8.22 10.88
C HIS A 650 0.01 -8.93 12.02
N GLY A 651 -0.19 -10.24 11.87
CA GLY A 651 -0.88 -11.09 12.86
C GLY A 651 0.06 -11.69 13.91
N GLY A 652 1.29 -11.19 14.01
CA GLY A 652 2.32 -11.65 14.94
C GLY A 652 3.56 -10.78 14.90
N ASN A 653 4.57 -11.15 15.70
CA ASN A 653 5.80 -10.39 15.90
C ASN A 653 6.48 -10.05 14.56
N VAL A 654 6.82 -8.78 14.38
CA VAL A 654 7.50 -8.31 13.16
C VAL A 654 9.00 -8.43 13.37
N MET A 655 9.62 -9.34 12.61
CA MET A 655 11.02 -9.74 12.80
C MET A 655 12.01 -8.80 12.12
N CYS A 656 11.64 -8.21 10.99
CA CYS A 656 12.52 -7.31 10.25
C CYS A 656 11.71 -6.26 9.47
N VAL A 657 12.31 -5.07 9.32
CA VAL A 657 11.77 -3.94 8.57
C VAL A 657 12.89 -3.29 7.75
N ARG A 658 12.65 -2.98 6.48
CA ARG A 658 13.62 -2.29 5.60
C ARG A 658 12.94 -1.22 4.76
N PHE A 659 13.58 -0.07 4.61
CA PHE A 659 13.16 0.94 3.64
C PHE A 659 13.56 0.53 2.22
N SER A 660 12.79 1.01 1.24
CA SER A 660 13.24 1.03 -0.14
C SER A 660 14.47 1.95 -0.24
N PRO A 661 15.58 1.50 -0.84
CA PRO A 661 16.79 2.32 -0.98
C PRO A 661 16.54 3.61 -1.79
N VAL A 662 15.56 3.60 -2.69
CA VAL A 662 15.18 4.76 -3.48
C VAL A 662 14.09 5.55 -2.75
N HIS A 663 14.41 6.80 -2.40
CA HIS A 663 13.57 7.81 -1.72
C HIS A 663 12.88 7.41 -0.40
N GLY A 664 13.00 6.16 0.06
CA GLY A 664 12.34 5.67 1.26
C GLY A 664 10.81 5.75 1.21
N GLU A 665 10.21 5.70 0.02
CA GLU A 665 8.76 5.81 -0.18
C GLU A 665 7.99 4.55 0.24
N VAL A 666 8.68 3.41 0.24
CA VAL A 666 8.12 2.09 0.51
C VAL A 666 8.89 1.42 1.64
N ILE A 667 8.19 0.63 2.45
CA ILE A 667 8.79 -0.21 3.48
C ILE A 667 8.40 -1.66 3.25
N GLY A 668 9.34 -2.57 3.43
CA GLY A 668 9.11 -4.00 3.53
C GLY A 668 9.18 -4.42 4.98
N SER A 669 8.24 -5.26 5.43
CA SER A 669 8.31 -5.90 6.74
C SER A 669 7.95 -7.37 6.65
N VAL A 670 8.46 -8.15 7.60
CA VAL A 670 8.24 -9.60 7.68
C VAL A 670 7.92 -10.00 9.11
N ALA A 671 7.04 -11.00 9.27
CA ALA A 671 6.56 -11.39 10.58
C ALA A 671 6.40 -12.90 10.78
N THR A 672 6.16 -13.27 12.04
CA THR A 672 5.86 -14.64 12.45
C THR A 672 4.48 -15.13 11.97
N ASP A 673 3.66 -14.26 11.36
CA ASP A 673 2.40 -14.65 10.72
C ASP A 673 2.59 -15.38 9.36
N ARG A 674 3.86 -15.59 8.96
CA ARG A 674 4.31 -16.20 7.68
C ARG A 674 4.14 -15.29 6.47
N THR A 675 3.88 -14.00 6.70
CA THR A 675 3.68 -13.03 5.64
C THR A 675 4.83 -12.05 5.58
N ALA A 676 5.12 -11.60 4.36
CA ALA A 676 5.86 -10.38 4.11
C ALA A 676 4.92 -9.31 3.58
N ARG A 677 5.10 -8.07 3.99
CA ARG A 677 4.24 -6.96 3.61
C ARG A 677 5.05 -5.81 3.07
N ILE A 678 4.50 -5.16 2.05
CA ILE A 678 5.04 -3.95 1.46
C ILE A 678 4.07 -2.80 1.76
N TRP A 679 4.57 -1.71 2.33
CA TRP A 679 3.80 -0.59 2.84
C TRP A 679 4.20 0.71 2.15
N SER A 680 3.24 1.62 1.99
CA SER A 680 3.54 3.00 1.61
C SER A 680 3.92 3.81 2.85
N VAL A 681 5.06 4.49 2.81
CA VAL A 681 5.54 5.35 3.92
C VAL A 681 4.68 6.61 4.05
N PHE A 682 4.23 7.15 2.91
CA PHE A 682 3.35 8.31 2.88
C PHE A 682 1.98 8.01 3.51
N SER A 683 1.25 7.04 2.95
CA SER A 683 -0.12 6.74 3.39
C SER A 683 -0.16 5.89 4.67
N GLY A 684 0.83 5.03 4.88
CA GLY A 684 0.83 3.99 5.92
C GLY A 684 -0.05 2.78 5.58
N SER A 685 -0.54 2.69 4.35
CA SER A 685 -1.37 1.56 3.90
C SER A 685 -0.48 0.38 3.50
N CYS A 686 -0.96 -0.83 3.78
CA CYS A 686 -0.36 -2.06 3.26
C CYS A 686 -0.69 -2.16 1.76
N LEU A 687 0.33 -2.14 0.91
CA LEU A 687 0.19 -2.22 -0.54
C LEU A 687 0.09 -3.67 -1.02
N TYR A 688 0.96 -4.54 -0.49
CA TYR A 688 1.00 -5.96 -0.85
C TYR A 688 1.21 -6.84 0.37
N VAL A 689 0.59 -8.02 0.34
CA VAL A 689 0.80 -9.11 1.30
C VAL A 689 1.28 -10.32 0.52
N LEU A 690 2.45 -10.83 0.89
CA LEU A 690 3.15 -11.93 0.24
C LEU A 690 3.10 -13.15 1.17
N GLU A 691 2.49 -14.24 0.71
CA GLU A 691 2.08 -15.39 1.56
C GLU A 691 2.60 -16.74 1.04
N ASN A 692 3.82 -16.80 0.52
CA ASN A 692 4.36 -18.03 -0.09
C ASN A 692 5.31 -18.84 0.81
N HIS A 693 5.62 -18.34 2.01
CA HIS A 693 6.45 -19.07 2.98
C HIS A 693 5.62 -20.08 3.79
N ASP A 694 6.20 -21.25 4.02
CA ASP A 694 5.54 -22.33 4.77
C ASP A 694 5.71 -22.17 6.30
N SER A 695 6.62 -21.29 6.72
CA SER A 695 6.98 -21.01 8.12
C SER A 695 7.20 -19.51 8.37
N LEU A 696 7.69 -19.16 9.57
CA LEU A 696 7.91 -17.77 10.01
C LEU A 696 8.95 -17.08 9.11
N VAL A 697 8.67 -15.85 8.69
CA VAL A 697 9.57 -15.04 7.86
C VAL A 697 10.45 -14.20 8.78
N THR A 698 11.77 -14.28 8.60
CA THR A 698 12.77 -13.76 9.54
C THR A 698 13.43 -12.48 9.05
N SER A 699 13.66 -12.36 7.74
CA SER A 699 14.37 -11.22 7.15
C SER A 699 13.81 -10.85 5.78
N CYS A 700 13.92 -9.57 5.44
CA CYS A 700 13.66 -9.07 4.11
C CYS A 700 14.72 -8.05 3.66
N ALA A 701 14.89 -7.91 2.34
CA ALA A 701 15.75 -6.90 1.73
C ALA A 701 15.22 -6.48 0.35
N PHE A 702 15.41 -5.20 0.00
CA PHE A 702 15.17 -4.69 -1.37
C PHE A 702 16.48 -4.62 -2.16
N SER A 703 16.40 -4.76 -3.48
CA SER A 703 17.48 -4.35 -4.38
C SER A 703 17.64 -2.82 -4.38
N GLU A 704 18.79 -2.32 -4.83
CA GLU A 704 19.07 -0.88 -4.84
C GLU A 704 18.07 -0.07 -5.65
N ASP A 705 17.56 -0.62 -6.75
CA ASP A 705 16.52 0.02 -7.56
C ASP A 705 15.10 -0.33 -7.10
N THR A 706 14.92 -1.11 -6.03
CA THR A 706 13.61 -1.58 -5.55
C THR A 706 12.87 -2.48 -6.56
N SER A 707 13.52 -2.99 -7.62
CA SER A 707 12.93 -3.93 -8.58
C SER A 707 12.77 -5.34 -8.01
N PHE A 708 13.59 -5.71 -7.03
CA PHE A 708 13.52 -6.99 -6.34
C PHE A 708 13.28 -6.81 -4.85
N PHE A 709 12.55 -7.76 -4.30
CA PHE A 709 12.38 -7.94 -2.87
C PHE A 709 12.70 -9.38 -2.53
N ALA A 710 13.54 -9.63 -1.53
CA ALA A 710 13.89 -10.97 -1.08
C ALA A 710 13.40 -11.19 0.34
N THR A 711 12.89 -12.38 0.62
CA THR A 711 12.45 -12.80 1.95
C THR A 711 13.09 -14.12 2.34
N GLY A 712 13.63 -14.20 3.56
CA GLY A 712 14.16 -15.42 4.15
C GLY A 712 13.26 -15.91 5.28
N ALA A 713 13.16 -17.23 5.45
CA ALA A 713 12.30 -17.82 6.46
C ALA A 713 12.87 -19.07 7.15
N LEU A 714 12.19 -19.47 8.24
CA LEU A 714 12.50 -20.69 8.98
C LEU A 714 12.15 -21.98 8.21
N ASP A 715 11.44 -21.87 7.09
CA ASP A 715 11.18 -23.00 6.16
C ASP A 715 12.42 -23.38 5.33
N LYS A 716 13.56 -22.71 5.59
CA LYS A 716 14.86 -22.90 4.94
C LYS A 716 14.93 -22.35 3.53
N THR A 717 13.97 -21.52 3.14
CA THR A 717 13.91 -20.96 1.79
C THR A 717 14.21 -19.47 1.76
N VAL A 718 14.74 -19.04 0.63
CA VAL A 718 14.75 -17.62 0.24
C VAL A 718 13.82 -17.48 -0.96
N LEU A 719 12.83 -16.60 -0.84
CA LEU A 719 11.94 -16.24 -1.94
C LEU A 719 12.38 -14.90 -2.52
N VAL A 720 12.51 -14.84 -3.84
CA VAL A 720 12.83 -13.59 -4.55
C VAL A 720 11.65 -13.17 -5.40
N TRP A 721 11.24 -11.93 -5.21
CA TRP A 721 10.03 -11.34 -5.74
C TRP A 721 10.37 -10.20 -6.70
N LYS A 722 9.71 -10.15 -7.85
CA LYS A 722 9.72 -9.00 -8.74
C LYS A 722 8.72 -7.98 -8.23
N VAL A 723 9.20 -6.79 -7.90
CA VAL A 723 8.38 -5.65 -7.51
C VAL A 723 7.97 -4.90 -8.78
N PRO A 724 6.68 -4.53 -8.94
CA PRO A 724 6.20 -3.78 -10.09
C PRO A 724 6.99 -2.48 -10.32
N GLN A 725 7.34 -2.20 -11.59
CA GLN A 725 8.03 -0.97 -12.00
C GLN A 725 7.29 0.33 -11.66
N GLN A 726 6.04 0.26 -11.21
CA GLN A 726 5.27 1.43 -10.76
C GLN A 726 5.53 1.81 -9.30
N LEU A 727 5.97 0.85 -8.47
CA LEU A 727 6.47 1.12 -7.11
C LEU A 727 7.95 1.52 -7.12
N VAL A 728 8.64 1.10 -8.18
CA VAL A 728 9.94 1.62 -8.57
C VAL A 728 9.70 3.05 -9.05
N SER A 729 10.14 4.04 -8.28
CA SER A 729 9.96 5.45 -8.63
C SER A 729 10.42 5.71 -10.08
N GLN A 730 9.68 6.54 -10.82
CA GLN A 730 10.12 7.04 -12.13
C GLN A 730 11.44 7.82 -12.03
N SER A 731 11.93 8.10 -10.81
CA SER A 731 13.29 8.56 -10.58
C SER A 731 14.35 7.53 -10.98
N ASN A 732 14.10 6.21 -11.01
CA ASN A 732 15.01 5.24 -11.62
C ASN A 732 15.00 5.30 -13.16
N LEU A 733 13.87 5.66 -13.78
CA LEU A 733 13.84 5.95 -15.21
C LEU A 733 14.63 7.23 -15.49
N MET A 734 14.44 8.26 -14.65
CA MET A 734 15.15 9.53 -14.69
C MET A 734 16.63 9.40 -14.32
N ASP A 735 17.04 8.54 -13.39
CA ASP A 735 18.41 8.25 -12.98
C ASP A 735 19.07 7.28 -13.94
N SER A 736 18.34 6.38 -14.61
CA SER A 736 18.86 5.67 -15.79
C SER A 736 19.04 6.63 -16.98
N LEU A 737 18.21 7.68 -17.08
CA LEU A 737 18.35 8.77 -18.05
C LEU A 737 19.43 9.79 -17.60
N ARG A 738 19.68 9.95 -16.30
CA ARG A 738 20.69 10.84 -15.70
C ARG A 738 22.07 10.18 -15.72
N ASN A 739 22.16 8.89 -15.44
CA ASN A 739 23.31 8.04 -15.70
C ASN A 739 23.58 7.87 -17.21
N LYS A 740 22.64 8.25 -18.09
CA LYS A 740 22.91 8.46 -19.52
C LYS A 740 23.48 9.86 -19.84
N LYS A 741 23.37 10.86 -18.95
CA LYS A 741 24.15 12.10 -19.03
C LYS A 741 25.50 11.87 -18.34
N LYS A 742 26.51 11.56 -19.16
CA LYS A 742 27.91 11.51 -18.72
C LYS A 742 28.28 12.83 -18.03
N ARG A 743 29.04 12.76 -16.92
CA ARG A 743 29.68 13.94 -16.32
C ARG A 743 30.46 14.70 -17.37
N VAL A 744 30.56 16.03 -17.26
CA VAL A 744 31.28 16.86 -18.25
C VAL A 744 32.73 16.41 -18.38
N ALA A 745 33.36 16.00 -17.28
CA ALA A 745 34.69 15.40 -17.28
C ALA A 745 34.82 14.11 -18.13
N ASP A 746 33.73 13.42 -18.46
CA ASP A 746 33.73 12.18 -19.25
C ASP A 746 33.16 12.36 -20.67
N TRP A 747 32.88 13.60 -21.08
CA TRP A 747 32.42 13.90 -22.43
C TRP A 747 33.50 13.62 -23.47
N LYS A 748 33.15 12.75 -24.43
CA LYS A 748 33.95 12.53 -25.62
C LYS A 748 33.60 13.61 -26.66
N LEU A 749 34.40 13.67 -27.72
CA LEU A 749 34.29 14.69 -28.76
C LEU A 749 32.89 14.77 -29.39
N TYR A 750 32.20 13.63 -29.52
CA TYR A 750 30.81 13.57 -29.97
C TYR A 750 29.83 14.26 -29.01
N ASP A 751 30.00 14.07 -27.70
CA ASP A 751 29.13 14.63 -26.67
C ASP A 751 29.30 16.17 -26.61
N THR A 752 30.54 16.67 -26.76
CA THR A 752 30.84 18.10 -26.89
C THR A 752 30.19 18.74 -28.12
N LEU A 753 30.19 18.06 -29.27
CA LEU A 753 29.56 18.55 -30.51
C LEU A 753 28.03 18.59 -30.40
N LYS A 754 27.44 17.62 -29.69
CA LYS A 754 26.01 17.61 -29.41
C LYS A 754 25.62 18.81 -28.56
N TRP A 755 26.36 19.05 -27.47
CA TRP A 755 26.18 20.24 -26.64
C TRP A 755 26.30 21.56 -27.42
N LEU A 756 27.29 21.68 -28.31
CA LEU A 756 27.47 22.85 -29.20
C LEU A 756 26.31 23.08 -30.17
N ASN A 757 25.68 22.00 -30.65
CA ASN A 757 24.48 22.12 -31.48
C ASN A 757 23.26 22.54 -30.64
N ASP A 758 23.17 22.06 -29.40
CA ASP A 758 22.07 22.37 -28.47
C ASP A 758 22.10 23.83 -28.00
N ILE A 759 23.28 24.46 -27.91
CA ILE A 759 23.46 25.90 -27.62
C ILE A 759 23.42 26.78 -28.90
N GLU A 760 22.97 26.23 -30.03
CA GLU A 760 22.84 26.89 -31.33
C GLU A 760 24.17 27.37 -31.98
N LEU A 761 25.33 27.01 -31.43
CA LEU A 761 26.67 27.30 -31.97
C LEU A 761 27.23 26.19 -32.89
N SER A 762 26.34 25.53 -33.64
CA SER A 762 26.68 24.42 -34.57
C SER A 762 27.73 24.77 -35.63
N ARG A 763 27.94 26.07 -35.91
CA ARG A 763 28.96 26.59 -36.85
C ARG A 763 30.39 26.33 -36.37
N LEU A 764 30.61 26.22 -35.06
CA LEU A 764 31.91 25.97 -34.45
C LEU A 764 32.29 24.48 -34.43
N SER A 765 31.34 23.59 -34.73
CA SER A 765 31.52 22.13 -34.70
C SER A 765 32.73 21.65 -35.52
N ARG A 766 33.00 22.26 -36.69
CA ARG A 766 34.18 21.91 -37.51
C ARG A 766 35.51 22.30 -36.86
N LYS A 767 35.55 23.44 -36.16
CA LYS A 767 36.76 23.92 -35.46
C LYS A 767 37.04 23.10 -34.20
N VAL A 768 35.98 22.76 -33.46
CA VAL A 768 36.01 21.90 -32.27
C VAL A 768 36.48 20.48 -32.62
N LEU A 769 36.06 19.96 -33.78
CA LEU A 769 36.57 18.70 -34.35
C LEU A 769 38.06 18.75 -34.66
N ALA A 770 38.56 19.85 -35.26
CA ALA A 770 39.97 20.00 -35.60
C ALA A 770 40.88 20.12 -34.36
N LEU A 771 40.37 20.67 -33.26
CA LEU A 771 41.10 20.91 -32.01
C LEU A 771 41.01 19.77 -30.99
N GLY A 772 40.17 18.76 -31.22
CA GLY A 772 40.09 17.62 -30.32
C GLY A 772 39.46 17.94 -28.96
N LEU A 773 38.59 18.95 -28.86
CA LEU A 773 38.07 19.44 -27.58
C LEU A 773 37.10 18.42 -26.95
N THR A 774 37.47 17.93 -25.77
CA THR A 774 36.68 17.03 -24.92
C THR A 774 36.20 17.79 -23.69
N GLY A 775 35.26 17.25 -22.92
CA GLY A 775 34.75 17.99 -21.76
C GLY A 775 35.79 18.26 -20.67
N ARG A 776 36.83 17.43 -20.55
CA ARG A 776 38.00 17.74 -19.69
C ARG A 776 38.73 19.02 -20.13
N HIS A 777 38.85 19.24 -21.43
CA HIS A 777 39.46 20.45 -21.97
C HIS A 777 38.56 21.69 -21.76
N LEU A 778 37.23 21.54 -21.82
CA LEU A 778 36.29 22.62 -21.52
C LEU A 778 36.40 23.08 -20.07
N LEU A 779 36.62 22.14 -19.14
CA LEU A 779 36.77 22.43 -17.71
C LEU A 779 38.16 23.00 -17.37
N SER A 780 39.23 22.47 -17.98
CA SER A 780 40.61 22.80 -17.61
C SER A 780 41.17 24.06 -18.27
N VAL A 781 40.67 24.45 -19.45
CA VAL A 781 41.20 25.59 -20.22
C VAL A 781 40.48 26.87 -19.83
N SER A 782 41.23 27.98 -19.76
CA SER A 782 40.67 29.30 -19.46
C SER A 782 39.75 29.77 -20.60
N GLU A 783 38.72 30.54 -20.26
CA GLU A 783 37.69 30.97 -21.23
C GLU A 783 38.30 31.78 -22.39
N ASN A 784 39.22 32.69 -22.06
CA ASN A 784 39.93 33.51 -23.04
C ASN A 784 40.81 32.68 -23.99
N GLU A 785 41.38 31.58 -23.50
CA GLU A 785 42.19 30.68 -24.32
C GLU A 785 41.32 29.78 -25.21
N LEU A 786 40.13 29.38 -24.76
CA LEU A 786 39.13 28.67 -25.57
C LEU A 786 38.60 29.55 -26.72
N ILE A 787 38.32 30.83 -26.44
CA ILE A 787 37.85 31.81 -27.42
C ILE A 787 38.90 32.06 -28.50
N SER A 788 40.16 32.27 -28.10
CA SER A 788 41.26 32.45 -29.04
C SER A 788 41.52 31.19 -29.89
N ARG A 789 41.45 29.99 -29.31
CA ARG A 789 41.61 28.73 -30.05
C ARG A 789 40.47 28.44 -31.02
N LEU A 790 39.25 28.91 -30.72
CA LEU A 790 38.10 28.79 -31.62
C LEU A 790 38.03 29.91 -32.67
N GLU A 791 38.97 30.86 -32.61
CA GLU A 791 39.04 32.07 -33.46
C GLU A 791 37.71 32.83 -33.46
N LEU A 792 37.21 33.12 -32.25
CA LEU A 792 35.93 33.82 -32.03
C LEU A 792 36.11 35.34 -31.83
N ASP A 793 37.31 35.87 -32.08
CA ASP A 793 37.66 37.26 -31.78
C ASP A 793 36.84 38.30 -32.57
N ASP A 794 36.22 37.90 -33.69
CA ASP A 794 35.42 38.75 -34.58
C ASP A 794 33.88 38.58 -34.44
N ASP A 795 33.40 37.66 -33.59
CA ASP A 795 31.96 37.33 -33.42
C ASP A 795 31.51 37.52 -31.97
N GLU A 796 31.15 38.76 -31.62
CA GLU A 796 30.77 39.17 -30.26
C GLU A 796 29.57 38.37 -29.71
N GLU A 797 28.56 38.09 -30.55
CA GLU A 797 27.34 37.38 -30.14
C GLU A 797 27.62 35.91 -29.81
N ALA A 798 28.40 35.23 -30.65
CA ALA A 798 28.82 33.84 -30.38
C ALA A 798 29.76 33.75 -29.17
N MET A 799 30.61 34.76 -28.97
CA MET A 799 31.51 34.84 -27.82
C MET A 799 30.73 34.97 -26.50
N GLU A 800 29.71 35.81 -26.46
CA GLU A 800 28.89 36.05 -25.27
C GLU A 800 28.05 34.82 -24.91
N ILE A 801 27.43 34.17 -25.91
CA ILE A 801 26.69 32.91 -25.72
C ILE A 801 27.63 31.81 -25.20
N LEU A 802 28.82 31.65 -25.80
CA LEU A 802 29.76 30.61 -25.39
C LEU A 802 30.31 30.85 -23.99
N LYS A 803 30.66 32.09 -23.63
CA LYS A 803 31.10 32.45 -22.27
C LYS A 803 30.03 32.14 -21.24
N LYS A 804 28.79 32.57 -21.49
CA LYS A 804 27.67 32.35 -20.58
C LYS A 804 27.41 30.86 -20.39
N GLN A 805 27.36 30.08 -21.47
CA GLN A 805 27.12 28.64 -21.39
C GLN A 805 28.29 27.87 -20.75
N LEU A 806 29.54 28.28 -20.98
CA LEU A 806 30.72 27.66 -20.39
C LEU A 806 30.84 27.97 -18.88
N TYR A 807 30.44 29.18 -18.46
CA TYR A 807 30.35 29.56 -17.06
C TYR A 807 29.38 28.67 -16.28
N TRP A 808 28.18 28.45 -16.82
CA TRP A 808 27.19 27.54 -16.22
C TRP A 808 27.65 26.08 -16.22
N LEU A 809 28.25 25.61 -17.33
CA LEU A 809 28.78 24.26 -17.44
C LEU A 809 29.88 23.97 -16.40
N LYS A 810 30.74 24.95 -16.08
CA LYS A 810 31.79 24.84 -15.05
C LYS A 810 31.23 24.91 -13.62
N ARG A 811 30.09 25.58 -13.41
CA ARG A 811 29.44 25.72 -12.10
C ARG A 811 28.54 24.53 -11.73
N GLU A 812 27.86 23.92 -12.70
CA GLU A 812 27.05 22.70 -12.48
C GLU A 812 27.88 21.53 -11.92
N ASP A 813 29.20 21.47 -12.20
CA ASP A 813 30.10 20.44 -11.67
C ASP A 813 30.65 20.76 -10.24
N CYS A 814 30.41 21.97 -9.71
CA CYS A 814 31.00 22.46 -8.44
C CYS A 814 30.03 22.55 -7.25
N ASN A 815 28.73 22.24 -7.38
CA ASN A 815 27.78 22.09 -6.27
C ASN A 815 27.85 23.14 -5.13
N VAL A 816 27.85 24.44 -5.47
CA VAL A 816 27.63 25.52 -4.49
C VAL A 816 26.47 26.39 -4.96
N MET A 817 25.30 26.22 -4.33
CA MET A 817 24.21 27.21 -4.34
C MET A 817 24.40 28.10 -3.11
N GLU A 818 24.55 29.40 -3.32
CA GLU A 818 24.43 30.40 -2.25
C GLU A 818 22.95 30.81 -2.09
N ASN A 819 22.57 31.09 -0.85
CA ASN A 819 21.21 31.45 -0.43
C ASN A 819 20.80 32.82 -0.98
N ILE A 820 19.57 32.93 -1.50
CA ILE A 820 18.91 34.22 -1.77
C ILE A 820 17.66 34.31 -0.91
N ASP A 821 17.43 35.50 -0.38
CA ASP A 821 16.25 35.89 0.41
C ASP A 821 14.98 35.84 -0.47
N GLU A 822 13.97 35.05 -0.08
CA GLU A 822 12.79 34.71 -0.91
C GLU A 822 11.87 35.91 -1.22
N SER A 823 12.13 37.09 -0.66
CA SER A 823 11.24 38.26 -0.76
C SER A 823 11.38 39.10 -2.04
N GLU A 824 12.31 38.80 -2.95
CA GLU A 824 12.55 39.58 -4.19
C GLU A 824 12.33 38.82 -5.51
N ILE A 825 11.77 37.60 -5.50
CA ILE A 825 11.60 36.81 -6.72
C ILE A 825 10.30 37.19 -7.46
N PRO A 826 10.37 37.69 -8.71
CA PRO A 826 9.18 37.91 -9.53
C PRO A 826 8.32 36.67 -9.69
N HIS A 827 7.01 36.80 -9.54
CA HIS A 827 6.04 35.69 -9.70
C HIS A 827 6.15 34.95 -11.04
N GLU A 828 6.65 35.62 -12.08
CA GLU A 828 6.88 35.04 -13.42
C GLU A 828 7.98 33.97 -13.47
N PHE A 829 8.83 33.90 -12.44
CA PHE A 829 9.89 32.89 -12.32
C PHE A 829 9.49 31.69 -11.47
N LEU A 830 8.36 31.78 -10.79
CA LEU A 830 7.82 30.72 -9.96
C LEU A 830 6.92 29.82 -10.81
N CYS A 831 7.11 28.51 -10.67
CA CYS A 831 6.24 27.54 -11.30
C CYS A 831 4.82 27.68 -10.70
N PRO A 832 3.77 27.79 -11.52
CA PRO A 832 2.41 27.88 -10.99
C PRO A 832 1.92 26.63 -10.23
N ILE A 833 2.61 25.50 -10.38
CA ILE A 833 2.26 24.23 -9.73
C ILE A 833 2.97 24.11 -8.38
N THR A 834 4.30 24.27 -8.36
CA THR A 834 5.11 24.06 -7.15
C THR A 834 5.27 25.33 -6.32
N HIS A 835 4.99 26.50 -6.91
CA HIS A 835 5.27 27.82 -6.34
C HIS A 835 6.77 28.04 -6.04
N GLU A 836 7.65 27.19 -6.58
CA GLU A 836 9.11 27.28 -6.50
C GLU A 836 9.69 27.84 -7.79
N ILE A 837 10.94 28.31 -7.74
CA ILE A 837 11.64 28.83 -8.92
C ILE A 837 11.85 27.73 -9.96
N MET A 838 11.47 28.00 -11.21
CA MET A 838 11.62 27.05 -12.32
C MET A 838 13.09 26.83 -12.68
N LYS A 839 13.56 25.59 -12.62
CA LYS A 839 14.91 25.13 -13.00
C LYS A 839 14.98 24.74 -14.48
N GLU A 840 13.95 24.07 -14.98
CA GLU A 840 13.77 23.71 -16.39
C GLU A 840 12.38 24.16 -16.89
N PRO A 841 12.19 25.46 -17.15
CA PRO A 841 10.90 25.97 -17.63
C PRO A 841 10.56 25.41 -19.02
N VAL A 842 9.34 24.88 -19.16
CA VAL A 842 8.77 24.35 -20.40
C VAL A 842 7.38 24.95 -20.65
N GLN A 843 7.10 25.28 -21.91
CA GLN A 843 5.84 25.86 -22.33
C GLN A 843 4.90 24.78 -22.88
N CYS A 844 3.67 24.72 -22.37
CA CYS A 844 2.63 23.80 -22.82
C CYS A 844 1.73 24.42 -23.89
N SER A 845 0.83 23.62 -24.46
CA SER A 845 -0.10 24.05 -25.53
C SER A 845 -1.07 25.16 -25.12
N ASP A 846 -1.26 25.39 -23.82
CA ASP A 846 -2.03 26.50 -23.26
C ASP A 846 -1.27 27.84 -23.27
N GLY A 847 0.00 27.83 -23.65
CA GLY A 847 0.86 29.01 -23.71
C GLY A 847 1.49 29.39 -22.37
N PHE A 848 1.19 28.68 -21.28
CA PHE A 848 1.82 28.90 -19.97
C PHE A 848 3.10 28.09 -19.82
N THR A 849 4.01 28.60 -18.98
CA THR A 849 5.30 27.96 -18.69
C THR A 849 5.26 27.34 -17.30
N TYR A 850 5.75 26.11 -17.20
CA TYR A 850 5.77 25.31 -15.99
C TYR A 850 7.15 24.72 -15.78
N GLU A 851 7.45 24.27 -14.57
CA GLU A 851 8.63 23.45 -14.33
C GLU A 851 8.43 22.09 -15.01
N ARG A 852 9.42 21.62 -15.77
CA ARG A 852 9.34 20.35 -16.52
C ARG A 852 8.93 19.20 -15.61
N ALA A 853 9.50 19.09 -14.41
CA ALA A 853 9.15 18.02 -13.48
C ALA A 853 7.69 18.13 -13.04
N ALA A 854 7.25 19.31 -12.62
CA ALA A 854 5.92 19.55 -12.07
C ALA A 854 4.79 19.35 -13.10
N ILE A 855 4.98 19.79 -14.35
CA ILE A 855 3.96 19.61 -15.39
C ILE A 855 3.88 18.16 -15.89
N ASN A 856 5.01 17.45 -15.89
CA ASN A 856 5.00 16.02 -16.15
C ASN A 856 4.28 15.26 -15.03
N GLU A 857 4.53 15.62 -13.76
CA GLU A 857 3.81 15.07 -12.63
C GLU A 857 2.31 15.36 -12.71
N TRP A 858 1.94 16.57 -13.11
CA TRP A 858 0.55 16.94 -13.36
C TRP A 858 -0.12 16.04 -14.41
N PHE A 859 0.56 15.74 -15.51
CA PHE A 859 0.09 14.78 -16.52
C PHE A 859 0.08 13.33 -16.01
N LEU A 860 1.03 12.96 -15.16
CA LEU A 860 1.12 11.63 -14.54
C LEU A 860 0.00 11.39 -13.52
N CYS A 861 -0.50 12.43 -12.85
CA CYS A 861 -1.71 12.38 -12.03
C CYS A 861 -3.01 12.28 -12.84
N GLY A 862 -2.94 12.08 -14.17
CA GLY A 862 -4.08 11.95 -15.06
C GLY A 862 -4.84 13.26 -15.32
N LYS A 863 -4.24 14.41 -14.96
CA LYS A 863 -4.83 15.73 -15.19
C LYS A 863 -4.36 16.28 -16.54
N TYR A 864 -5.17 16.06 -17.58
CA TYR A 864 -4.94 16.63 -18.92
C TYR A 864 -5.53 18.04 -19.08
N THR A 865 -5.70 18.76 -17.97
CA THR A 865 -6.20 20.13 -17.93
C THR A 865 -5.07 21.08 -17.61
N SER A 866 -5.10 22.30 -18.12
CA SER A 866 -4.14 23.35 -17.79
C SER A 866 -4.14 23.59 -16.28
N PRO A 867 -2.99 23.49 -15.60
CA PRO A 867 -2.89 23.80 -14.17
C PRO A 867 -3.32 25.22 -13.82
N MET A 868 -3.24 26.16 -14.78
CA MET A 868 -3.60 27.57 -14.59
C MET A 868 -5.08 27.86 -14.84
N THR A 869 -5.70 27.21 -15.82
CA THR A 869 -7.06 27.56 -16.27
C THR A 869 -8.09 26.45 -16.08
N ASN A 870 -7.65 25.24 -15.70
CA ASN A 870 -8.46 24.00 -15.63
C ASN A 870 -9.14 23.60 -16.96
N GLU A 871 -8.78 24.22 -18.09
CA GLU A 871 -9.26 23.84 -19.42
C GLU A 871 -8.49 22.65 -19.99
N PRO A 872 -9.11 21.73 -20.76
CA PRO A 872 -8.41 20.57 -21.32
C PRO A 872 -7.32 20.99 -22.32
N LEU A 873 -6.12 20.43 -22.16
CA LEU A 873 -4.99 20.64 -23.07
C LEU A 873 -5.15 19.79 -24.33
N HIS A 874 -4.78 20.37 -25.48
CA HIS A 874 -4.93 19.71 -26.77
C HIS A 874 -3.85 18.65 -27.05
N ASP A 875 -2.69 18.75 -26.40
CA ASP A 875 -1.57 17.81 -26.50
C ASP A 875 -0.70 17.89 -25.23
N THR A 876 0.01 16.80 -24.91
CA THR A 876 0.96 16.69 -23.78
C THR A 876 2.39 17.09 -24.15
N SER A 877 2.62 17.51 -25.39
CA SER A 877 3.93 18.00 -25.83
C SER A 877 4.22 19.40 -25.28
N PHE A 878 5.48 19.65 -24.88
CA PHE A 878 5.94 20.94 -24.39
C PHE A 878 7.30 21.32 -24.96
N THR A 879 7.51 22.62 -25.18
CA THR A 879 8.76 23.17 -25.73
C THR A 879 9.61 23.80 -24.61
N PRO A 880 10.94 23.61 -24.58
CA PRO A 880 11.79 24.25 -23.58
C PRO A 880 11.78 25.79 -23.73
N ASN A 881 11.60 26.51 -22.61
CA ASN A 881 11.61 27.97 -22.58
C ASN A 881 12.97 28.49 -22.10
N PHE A 882 13.96 28.48 -23.01
CA PHE A 882 15.33 28.89 -22.70
C PHE A 882 15.46 30.37 -22.31
N ALA A 883 14.60 31.24 -22.84
CA ALA A 883 14.59 32.66 -22.49
C ALA A 883 14.27 32.88 -21.01
N LEU A 884 13.24 32.18 -20.50
CA LEU A 884 12.87 32.25 -19.09
C LEU A 884 13.94 31.61 -18.20
N ARG A 885 14.49 30.46 -18.60
CA ARG A 885 15.59 29.80 -17.88
C ARG A 885 16.80 30.73 -17.71
N ASN A 886 17.16 31.45 -18.78
CA ASN A 886 18.27 32.41 -18.76
C ASN A 886 17.96 33.62 -17.87
N ALA A 887 16.71 34.11 -17.84
CA ALA A 887 16.30 35.22 -16.98
C ALA A 887 16.33 34.82 -15.49
N ILE A 888 15.86 33.60 -15.17
CA ILE A 888 15.89 33.04 -13.81
C ILE A 888 17.33 32.88 -13.31
N LEU A 889 18.23 32.36 -14.17
CA LEU A 889 19.64 32.22 -13.84
C LEU A 889 20.33 33.57 -13.61
N THR A 890 19.97 34.60 -14.39
CA THR A 890 20.46 35.97 -14.16
C THR A 890 19.96 36.55 -12.83
N LEU A 891 18.72 36.27 -12.42
CA LEU A 891 18.19 36.70 -11.12
C LEU A 891 18.87 35.98 -9.96
N LEU A 892 18.98 34.65 -10.04
CA LEU A 892 19.51 33.80 -8.96
C LEU A 892 21.00 33.97 -8.68
N HIS A 893 21.73 34.59 -9.60
CA HIS A 893 23.19 34.63 -9.51
C HIS A 893 23.77 36.00 -9.86
N GLY A 894 22.90 37.00 -10.04
CA GLY A 894 23.25 38.33 -10.53
C GLY A 894 23.67 38.36 -12.00
N GLU A 895 23.83 39.57 -12.54
CA GLU A 895 24.57 39.80 -13.78
C GLU A 895 26.07 39.65 -13.48
N GLY A 896 26.58 38.42 -13.54
CA GLY A 896 28.02 38.19 -13.49
C GLY A 896 28.59 37.86 -14.86
N PRO A 897 29.81 38.35 -15.15
CA PRO A 897 30.08 39.66 -15.74
C PRO A 897 29.56 39.84 -17.18
#